data_AF-A0AAD0AAH3-F1
#
_entry.id   AF-A0AAD0AAH3-F1
#
_cell.length_a   1.000
_cell.length_b   1.000
_cell.length_c   1.000
_cell.angle_alpha   90.00
_cell.angle_beta   90.00
_cell.angle_gamma   90.00
#
_symmetry.space_group_name_H-M   'P 1'
#
loop_
_entity.id
_entity.type
_entity.pdbx_description
1 polymer ?
#
loop_
_entity_poly.entity_id
_entity_poly.type
_entity_poly.pdbx_seq_one_letter_code
_entity_poly.pdbx_strand_id
1 'polypeptide(L)'
;MSQDQTPILGSRQKEPQQPYMQPDGTFDTQAFLDGLDAIFSAGKARDEAEPYLQQALVDAENAGDDAGLLTVLNETIGFYRSQGRHQENMWMIQRAIELATRMRIEGSEAWTTTLINAATGLRAAKKYDQAEDLYRQALASAAKTLGPKDRRLAALHNNLSMLYSETDRPDQAVQELRQAMDILENSSTDPSRDLDLATTHTNLALLLMQRNDSPQALQEAWDQARTALDIYRTGHLENSAHYASALAGFAQVCYMTGRFRQSADTYNKALAIIEDRYGKGSDYYRITKANLDQAQTAAEKNRDRDQSDQVDEAASIQTQTNSDRPPARNQNNDSDQHNPRPDIQGLDLAKAYWEQVGRPMLEERYPQYRGRIAAGLMGHGSDCYGFDDAISRDHDFGPGFCLWLTSEDYQAIGDQLQKDYEALPTEFMGFGSRTDSVRAKGDNRRVGVFEIGAFFESLTGYRQAPPEDHPHEWLLLDEATLAAATNGRIFADPLGRMLATRQGFKAMPDDVRFCLISRRLGMIAQAGQYNLPRSLQRGDGAAAMLSINEFVKACASLIFLINNPLTVGYLPYYKWTFAALRRLSGRMATRLADLTEQLENILRLASAACYGGQGFGEGGKGARPAAERITKLVESICARIVEELQAEGLTNSPETFLEWQRPYVEAHISSDDPVLHSI
;
A
#
# COMPACT_ATOMS: atom_id res chain seq x y z
N MET A 1 -13.52 -56.22 -55.61
CA MET A 1 -12.36 -55.39 -55.24
C MET A 1 -12.35 -54.16 -56.15
N SER A 2 -11.88 -53.02 -55.62
CA SER A 2 -11.88 -51.64 -56.18
C SER A 2 -12.91 -50.78 -55.43
N GLN A 3 -12.60 -50.34 -54.20
CA GLN A 3 -11.81 -49.14 -53.83
C GLN A 3 -12.44 -47.83 -54.34
N ASP A 4 -13.24 -47.23 -53.45
CA ASP A 4 -13.61 -45.82 -53.44
C ASP A 4 -12.39 -44.96 -53.12
N GLN A 5 -12.14 -43.94 -53.96
CA GLN A 5 -11.32 -42.78 -53.62
C GLN A 5 -12.14 -41.52 -53.89
N THR A 6 -12.58 -40.87 -52.82
CA THR A 6 -13.14 -39.51 -52.83
C THR A 6 -12.13 -38.60 -52.13
N PRO A 7 -11.68 -37.48 -52.72
CA PRO A 7 -10.63 -36.65 -52.15
C PRO A 7 -11.15 -35.74 -51.03
N ILE A 8 -10.29 -35.57 -50.03
CA ILE A 8 -10.43 -34.72 -48.85
C ILE A 8 -10.47 -33.24 -49.26
N LEU A 9 -11.54 -32.52 -48.93
CA LEU A 9 -11.60 -31.06 -48.95
C LEU A 9 -11.26 -30.53 -47.55
N GLY A 10 -10.07 -29.94 -47.45
CA GLY A 10 -9.58 -29.27 -46.26
C GLY A 10 -10.45 -28.09 -45.86
N SER A 11 -10.78 -28.04 -44.57
CA SER A 11 -11.34 -26.89 -43.87
C SER A 11 -10.36 -25.71 -43.91
N ARG A 12 -10.64 -24.70 -44.75
CA ARG A 12 -10.05 -23.36 -44.60
C ARG A 12 -10.60 -22.75 -43.31
N GLN A 13 -9.73 -22.52 -42.34
CA GLN A 13 -9.98 -21.59 -41.24
C GLN A 13 -10.37 -20.23 -41.84
N LYS A 14 -11.49 -19.66 -41.38
CA LYS A 14 -11.83 -18.27 -41.70
C LYS A 14 -10.77 -17.38 -41.06
N GLU A 15 -9.99 -16.68 -41.87
CA GLU A 15 -9.15 -15.58 -41.39
C GLU A 15 -10.04 -14.55 -40.67
N PRO A 16 -9.64 -14.03 -39.49
CA PRO A 16 -10.35 -12.92 -38.87
C PRO A 16 -10.21 -11.71 -39.81
N GLN A 17 -11.32 -11.24 -40.37
CA GLN A 17 -11.33 -9.98 -41.10
C GLN A 17 -10.91 -8.89 -40.12
N GLN A 18 -9.78 -8.24 -40.39
CA GLN A 18 -9.30 -7.04 -39.67
C GLN A 18 -10.17 -5.86 -40.14
N PRO A 19 -11.25 -5.49 -39.43
CA PRO A 19 -12.23 -4.54 -39.96
C PRO A 19 -11.69 -3.10 -40.01
N TYR A 20 -10.58 -2.84 -39.31
CA TYR A 20 -9.87 -1.57 -39.21
C TYR A 20 -8.65 -1.48 -40.13
N MET A 21 -8.37 -2.49 -40.95
CA MET A 21 -7.33 -2.41 -41.98
C MET A 21 -7.96 -2.13 -43.33
N GLN A 22 -7.58 -1.02 -43.95
CA GLN A 22 -8.06 -0.64 -45.27
C GLN A 22 -7.32 -1.46 -46.36
N PRO A 23 -7.92 -1.66 -47.56
CA PRO A 23 -7.30 -2.44 -48.64
C PRO A 23 -5.94 -1.91 -49.13
N ASP A 24 -5.63 -0.64 -48.84
CA ASP A 24 -4.36 0.00 -49.17
C ASP A 24 -3.29 -0.16 -48.06
N GLY A 25 -3.60 -0.89 -46.98
CA GLY A 25 -2.71 -1.15 -45.87
C GLY A 25 -2.70 -0.07 -44.79
N THR A 26 -3.58 0.93 -44.88
CA THR A 26 -3.71 1.98 -43.85
C THR A 26 -4.57 1.51 -42.67
N PHE A 27 -4.25 2.01 -41.48
CA PHE A 27 -4.98 1.73 -40.24
C PHE A 27 -6.12 2.74 -40.06
N ASP A 28 -7.33 2.24 -39.81
CA ASP A 28 -8.53 3.04 -39.57
C ASP A 28 -8.87 3.05 -38.08
N THR A 29 -8.45 4.12 -37.41
CA THR A 29 -8.66 4.31 -35.97
C THR A 29 -10.15 4.31 -35.58
N GLN A 30 -11.04 4.85 -36.42
CA GLN A 30 -12.46 4.91 -36.08
C GLN A 30 -13.09 3.53 -36.20
N ALA A 31 -12.78 2.79 -37.26
CA ALA A 31 -13.23 1.41 -37.40
C ALA A 31 -12.69 0.51 -36.27
N PHE A 32 -11.47 0.78 -35.77
CA PHE A 32 -10.91 0.08 -34.61
C PHE A 32 -11.75 0.34 -33.35
N LEU A 33 -12.04 1.60 -33.04
CA LEU A 33 -12.84 1.99 -31.87
C LEU A 33 -14.27 1.44 -31.96
N ASP A 34 -14.92 1.55 -33.12
CA ASP A 34 -16.27 1.02 -33.35
C ASP A 34 -16.33 -0.50 -33.13
N GLY A 35 -15.29 -1.22 -33.56
CA GLY A 35 -15.18 -2.67 -33.35
C GLY A 35 -14.93 -3.03 -31.89
N LEU A 36 -14.12 -2.24 -31.16
CA LEU A 36 -13.91 -2.43 -29.73
C LEU A 36 -15.21 -2.18 -28.95
N ASP A 37 -15.93 -1.12 -29.27
CA ASP A 37 -17.24 -0.79 -28.69
C ASP A 37 -18.27 -1.88 -28.95
N ALA A 38 -18.26 -2.49 -30.15
CA ALA A 38 -19.12 -3.62 -30.46
C ALA A 38 -18.81 -4.85 -29.59
N ILE A 39 -17.53 -5.13 -29.30
CA ILE A 39 -17.11 -6.22 -28.40
C ILE A 39 -17.63 -6.00 -26.98
N PHE A 40 -17.48 -4.77 -26.45
CA PHE A 40 -17.99 -4.41 -25.12
C PHE A 40 -19.52 -4.45 -25.07
N SER A 41 -20.20 -3.89 -26.08
CA SER A 41 -21.67 -3.86 -26.16
C SER A 41 -22.28 -5.25 -26.27
N ALA A 42 -21.57 -6.19 -26.91
CA ALA A 42 -22.00 -7.59 -27.02
C ALA A 42 -21.69 -8.43 -25.77
N GLY A 43 -21.07 -7.85 -24.73
CA GLY A 43 -20.69 -8.58 -23.50
C GLY A 43 -19.54 -9.57 -23.71
N LYS A 44 -18.78 -9.43 -24.80
CA LYS A 44 -17.71 -10.36 -25.21
C LYS A 44 -16.32 -9.90 -24.79
N ALA A 45 -16.23 -8.82 -24.01
CA ALA A 45 -14.96 -8.21 -23.61
C ALA A 45 -13.99 -9.18 -22.93
N ARG A 46 -14.50 -10.17 -22.18
CA ARG A 46 -13.65 -11.16 -21.49
C ARG A 46 -12.84 -12.03 -22.45
N ASP A 47 -13.40 -12.38 -23.60
CA ASP A 47 -12.83 -13.38 -24.50
C ASP A 47 -12.24 -12.74 -25.78
N GLU A 48 -12.83 -11.63 -26.24
CA GLU A 48 -12.50 -11.05 -27.54
C GLU A 48 -11.74 -9.71 -27.47
N ALA A 49 -11.77 -8.96 -26.36
CA ALA A 49 -11.16 -7.62 -26.32
C ALA A 49 -9.63 -7.66 -26.29
N GLU A 50 -9.00 -8.54 -25.51
CA GLU A 50 -7.53 -8.62 -25.45
C GLU A 50 -6.91 -9.06 -26.79
N PRO A 51 -7.37 -10.16 -27.44
CA PRO A 51 -6.85 -10.52 -28.76
C PRO A 51 -7.06 -9.42 -29.80
N TYR A 52 -8.19 -8.72 -29.75
CA TYR A 52 -8.49 -7.62 -30.65
C TYR A 52 -7.52 -6.43 -30.46
N LEU A 53 -7.26 -6.04 -29.20
CA LEU A 53 -6.30 -4.98 -28.86
C LEU A 53 -4.88 -5.37 -29.24
N GLN A 54 -4.45 -6.59 -28.93
CA GLN A 54 -3.10 -7.08 -29.27
C GLN A 54 -2.88 -7.13 -30.79
N GLN A 55 -3.87 -7.58 -31.54
CA GLN A 55 -3.79 -7.59 -33.00
C GLN A 55 -3.76 -6.17 -33.57
N ALA A 56 -4.59 -5.26 -33.06
CA ALA A 56 -4.61 -3.87 -33.49
C ALA A 56 -3.28 -3.14 -33.20
N LEU A 57 -2.58 -3.48 -32.10
CA LEU A 57 -1.24 -2.94 -31.81
C LEU A 57 -0.24 -3.35 -32.89
N VAL A 58 -0.25 -4.62 -33.31
CA VAL A 58 0.64 -5.13 -34.35
C VAL A 58 0.30 -4.53 -35.71
N ASP A 59 -1.00 -4.41 -36.03
CA ASP A 59 -1.46 -3.92 -37.32
C ASP A 59 -1.18 -2.41 -37.48
N ALA A 60 -1.43 -1.60 -36.45
CA ALA A 60 -1.08 -0.17 -36.45
C ALA A 60 0.44 0.06 -36.56
N GLU A 61 1.24 -0.76 -35.89
CA GLU A 61 2.71 -0.70 -35.98
C GLU A 61 3.21 -1.09 -37.38
N ASN A 62 2.66 -2.14 -38.00
CA ASN A 62 2.99 -2.56 -39.36
C ASN A 62 2.57 -1.54 -40.42
N ALA A 63 1.46 -0.84 -40.20
CA ALA A 63 0.99 0.25 -41.05
C ALA A 63 1.86 1.53 -40.91
N GLY A 64 2.70 1.60 -39.87
CA GLY A 64 3.47 2.80 -39.53
C GLY A 64 2.60 3.99 -39.10
N ASP A 65 1.37 3.73 -38.62
CA ASP A 65 0.47 4.76 -38.12
C ASP A 65 0.69 4.99 -36.62
N ASP A 66 1.64 5.86 -36.29
CA ASP A 66 1.96 6.22 -34.91
C ASP A 66 0.76 6.81 -34.15
N ALA A 67 -0.16 7.50 -34.83
CA ALA A 67 -1.35 8.10 -34.21
C ALA A 67 -2.43 7.04 -33.90
N GLY A 68 -2.66 6.12 -34.84
CA GLY A 68 -3.47 4.93 -34.62
C GLY A 68 -2.90 4.06 -33.50
N LEU A 69 -1.60 3.79 -33.51
CA LEU A 69 -0.91 3.00 -32.49
C LEU A 69 -1.04 3.62 -31.08
N LEU A 70 -0.89 4.94 -30.96
CA LEU A 70 -1.08 5.64 -29.68
C LEU A 70 -2.52 5.53 -29.16
N THR A 71 -3.51 5.54 -30.06
CA THR A 71 -4.91 5.32 -29.70
C THR A 71 -5.11 3.91 -29.15
N VAL A 72 -4.62 2.89 -29.86
CA VAL A 72 -4.73 1.49 -29.42
C VAL A 72 -4.02 1.27 -28.08
N LEU A 73 -2.84 1.88 -27.86
CA LEU A 73 -2.13 1.80 -26.59
C LEU A 73 -2.93 2.41 -25.43
N ASN A 74 -3.57 3.56 -25.65
CA ASN A 74 -4.43 4.19 -24.65
C ASN A 74 -5.62 3.31 -24.25
N GLU A 75 -6.29 2.69 -25.23
CA GLU A 75 -7.37 1.73 -24.96
C GLU A 75 -6.87 0.49 -24.23
N THR A 76 -5.67 0.01 -24.56
CA THR A 76 -5.05 -1.15 -23.91
C THR A 76 -4.68 -0.87 -22.45
N ILE A 77 -4.19 0.35 -22.14
CA ILE A 77 -3.96 0.82 -20.76
C ILE A 77 -5.27 0.79 -19.96
N GLY A 78 -6.36 1.29 -20.54
CA GLY A 78 -7.69 1.27 -19.94
C GLY A 78 -8.20 -0.15 -19.69
N PHE A 79 -8.02 -1.04 -20.67
CA PHE A 79 -8.42 -2.44 -20.61
C PHE A 79 -7.67 -3.20 -19.50
N TYR A 80 -6.33 -3.21 -19.50
CA TYR A 80 -5.56 -3.93 -18.47
C TYR A 80 -5.76 -3.36 -17.07
N ARG A 81 -5.99 -2.04 -16.95
CA ARG A 81 -6.38 -1.42 -15.67
C ARG A 81 -7.68 -2.02 -15.15
N SER A 82 -8.69 -2.14 -16.01
CA SER A 82 -10.02 -2.68 -15.63
C SER A 82 -9.96 -4.15 -15.18
N GLN A 83 -8.99 -4.92 -15.69
CA GLN A 83 -8.79 -6.33 -15.35
C GLN A 83 -7.85 -6.54 -14.15
N GLY A 84 -7.30 -5.47 -13.55
CA GLY A 84 -6.32 -5.57 -12.47
C GLY A 84 -4.95 -6.11 -12.91
N ARG A 85 -4.67 -6.15 -14.22
CA ARG A 85 -3.43 -6.67 -14.80
C ARG A 85 -2.34 -5.60 -14.80
N HIS A 86 -1.86 -5.29 -13.59
CA HIS A 86 -0.99 -4.14 -13.34
C HIS A 86 0.39 -4.26 -14.00
N GLN A 87 0.96 -5.46 -14.09
CA GLN A 87 2.29 -5.68 -14.68
C GLN A 87 2.27 -5.42 -16.19
N GLU A 88 1.30 -5.98 -16.89
CA GLU A 88 1.14 -5.79 -18.34
C GLU A 88 0.76 -4.35 -18.70
N ASN A 89 -0.02 -3.70 -17.83
CA ASN A 89 -0.36 -2.29 -18.00
C ASN A 89 0.88 -1.38 -17.95
N MET A 90 1.83 -1.65 -17.04
CA MET A 90 3.07 -0.84 -16.94
C MET A 90 3.85 -0.80 -18.25
N TRP A 91 3.91 -1.91 -19.01
CA TRP A 91 4.56 -1.93 -20.32
C TRP A 91 3.83 -1.06 -21.35
N MET A 92 2.50 -1.11 -21.37
CA MET A 92 1.68 -0.28 -22.26
C MET A 92 1.82 1.20 -21.95
N ILE A 93 1.87 1.56 -20.66
CA ILE A 93 2.08 2.94 -20.19
C ILE A 93 3.43 3.48 -20.68
N GLN A 94 4.51 2.73 -20.47
CA GLN A 94 5.83 3.13 -20.91
C GLN A 94 5.87 3.32 -22.43
N ARG A 95 5.34 2.35 -23.18
CA ARG A 95 5.30 2.40 -24.65
C ARG A 95 4.49 3.58 -25.19
N ALA A 96 3.35 3.90 -24.56
CA ALA A 96 2.52 5.04 -24.95
C ALA A 96 3.22 6.39 -24.71
N ILE A 97 3.89 6.55 -23.57
CA ILE A 97 4.65 7.77 -23.25
C ILE A 97 5.83 7.94 -24.22
N GLU A 98 6.62 6.88 -24.44
CA GLU A 98 7.75 6.90 -25.37
C GLU A 98 7.33 7.22 -26.81
N LEU A 99 6.22 6.63 -27.27
CA LEU A 99 5.66 6.91 -28.60
C LEU A 99 5.21 8.36 -28.72
N ALA A 100 4.43 8.86 -27.74
CA ALA A 100 3.96 10.25 -27.76
C ALA A 100 5.12 11.26 -27.73
N THR A 101 6.19 11.01 -26.96
CA THR A 101 7.41 11.83 -26.97
C THR A 101 8.12 11.75 -28.32
N ARG A 102 8.21 10.57 -28.95
CA ARG A 102 8.83 10.41 -30.28
C ARG A 102 8.06 11.16 -31.36
N MET A 103 6.73 11.15 -31.29
CA MET A 103 5.83 11.91 -32.16
C MET A 103 5.91 13.42 -31.93
N ARG A 104 6.54 13.87 -30.83
CA ARG A 104 6.68 15.27 -30.42
C ARG A 104 5.34 15.99 -30.24
N ILE A 105 4.37 15.28 -29.65
CA ILE A 105 3.02 15.79 -29.44
C ILE A 105 2.81 16.34 -28.03
N GLU A 106 3.88 16.61 -27.27
CA GLU A 106 3.80 17.19 -25.93
C GLU A 106 3.05 18.53 -25.97
N GLY A 107 2.06 18.65 -25.09
CA GLY A 107 1.15 19.81 -25.05
C GLY A 107 0.03 19.77 -26.09
N SER A 108 -0.24 18.62 -26.72
CA SER A 108 -1.48 18.35 -27.46
C SER A 108 -2.55 17.70 -26.57
N GLU A 109 -3.81 17.68 -27.03
CA GLU A 109 -4.87 16.94 -26.34
C GLU A 109 -4.59 15.43 -26.24
N ALA A 110 -4.01 14.81 -27.29
CA ALA A 110 -3.65 13.40 -27.28
C ALA A 110 -2.58 13.07 -26.23
N TRP A 111 -1.62 13.99 -26.03
CA TRP A 111 -0.64 13.88 -24.94
C TRP A 111 -1.31 13.99 -23.57
N THR A 112 -2.22 14.95 -23.39
CA THR A 112 -3.00 15.09 -22.14
C THR A 112 -3.76 13.80 -21.82
N THR A 113 -4.47 13.21 -22.80
CA THR A 113 -5.18 11.93 -22.61
C THR A 113 -4.23 10.80 -22.22
N THR A 114 -3.07 10.69 -22.87
CA THR A 114 -2.07 9.67 -22.57
C THR A 114 -1.54 9.79 -21.14
N LEU A 115 -1.24 11.01 -20.69
CA LEU A 115 -0.81 11.26 -19.31
C LEU A 115 -1.89 10.89 -18.28
N ILE A 116 -3.15 11.22 -18.53
CA ILE A 116 -4.26 10.87 -17.63
C ILE A 116 -4.37 9.35 -17.51
N ASN A 117 -4.40 8.63 -18.64
CA ASN A 117 -4.53 7.17 -18.66
C ASN A 117 -3.34 6.49 -17.98
N ALA A 118 -2.12 6.94 -18.26
CA ALA A 118 -0.90 6.46 -17.63
C ALA A 118 -0.93 6.68 -16.10
N ALA A 119 -1.26 7.90 -15.65
CA ALA A 119 -1.36 8.22 -14.23
C ALA A 119 -2.40 7.35 -13.52
N THR A 120 -3.57 7.12 -14.13
CA THR A 120 -4.60 6.25 -13.56
C THR A 120 -4.18 4.77 -13.55
N GLY A 121 -3.46 4.31 -14.57
CA GLY A 121 -2.88 2.97 -14.59
C GLY A 121 -1.86 2.77 -13.46
N LEU A 122 -0.96 3.73 -13.25
CA LEU A 122 0.03 3.71 -12.16
C LEU A 122 -0.62 3.80 -10.77
N ARG A 123 -1.67 4.61 -10.61
CA ARG A 123 -2.47 4.67 -9.37
C ARG A 123 -3.07 3.31 -9.03
N ALA A 124 -3.71 2.66 -10.02
CA ALA A 124 -4.28 1.32 -9.85
C ALA A 124 -3.22 0.28 -9.48
N ALA A 125 -1.99 0.41 -10.00
CA ALA A 125 -0.84 -0.41 -9.65
C ALA A 125 -0.14 -0.02 -8.32
N LYS A 126 -0.71 0.93 -7.55
CA LYS A 126 -0.19 1.47 -6.29
C LYS A 126 1.19 2.13 -6.40
N LYS A 127 1.57 2.60 -7.59
CA LYS A 127 2.78 3.39 -7.84
C LYS A 127 2.47 4.87 -7.64
N TYR A 128 2.12 5.24 -6.40
CA TYR A 128 1.48 6.53 -6.11
C TYR A 128 2.34 7.75 -6.44
N ASP A 129 3.64 7.73 -6.16
CA ASP A 129 4.52 8.87 -6.44
C ASP A 129 4.59 9.16 -7.96
N GLN A 130 4.78 8.11 -8.77
CA GLN A 130 4.83 8.24 -10.23
C GLN A 130 3.46 8.65 -10.80
N ALA A 131 2.36 8.14 -10.22
CA ALA A 131 1.02 8.54 -10.60
C ALA A 131 0.76 10.02 -10.31
N GLU A 132 1.20 10.52 -9.15
CA GLU A 132 1.06 11.94 -8.78
C GLU A 132 1.81 12.85 -9.75
N ASP A 133 3.04 12.48 -10.09
CA ASP A 133 3.85 13.24 -11.05
C ASP A 133 3.19 13.30 -12.42
N LEU A 134 2.66 12.19 -12.93
CA LEU A 134 1.95 12.16 -14.21
C LEU A 134 0.62 12.92 -14.15
N TYR A 135 -0.14 12.86 -13.05
CA TYR A 135 -1.36 13.66 -12.90
C TYR A 135 -1.08 15.15 -12.86
N ARG A 136 0.01 15.59 -12.21
CA ARG A 136 0.44 17.00 -12.23
C ARG A 136 0.84 17.46 -13.64
N GLN A 137 1.56 16.62 -14.37
CA GLN A 137 1.87 16.88 -15.78
C GLN A 137 0.60 16.94 -16.63
N ALA A 138 -0.35 16.02 -16.38
CA ALA A 138 -1.65 16.02 -17.05
C ALA A 138 -2.44 17.30 -16.77
N LEU A 139 -2.47 17.79 -15.52
CA LEU A 139 -3.12 19.07 -15.17
C LEU A 139 -2.47 20.26 -15.86
N ALA A 140 -1.13 20.30 -15.88
CA ALA A 140 -0.38 21.37 -16.55
C ALA A 140 -0.58 21.36 -18.08
N SER A 141 -0.70 20.17 -18.68
CA SER A 141 -1.03 20.00 -20.11
C SER A 141 -2.49 20.39 -20.37
N ALA A 142 -3.42 19.87 -19.56
CA ALA A 142 -4.85 20.14 -19.65
C ALA A 142 -5.17 21.64 -19.55
N ALA A 143 -4.50 22.38 -18.68
CA ALA A 143 -4.68 23.83 -18.55
C ALA A 143 -4.35 24.62 -19.83
N LYS A 144 -3.56 24.04 -20.75
CA LYS A 144 -3.19 24.64 -22.03
C LYS A 144 -4.02 24.10 -23.20
N THR A 145 -4.45 22.85 -23.12
CA THR A 145 -5.10 22.14 -24.24
C THR A 145 -6.60 22.06 -24.12
N LEU A 146 -7.14 22.11 -22.90
CA LEU A 146 -8.56 21.93 -22.61
C LEU A 146 -9.18 23.25 -22.18
N GLY A 147 -10.44 23.47 -22.59
CA GLY A 147 -11.21 24.62 -22.12
C GLY A 147 -11.56 24.50 -20.62
N PRO A 148 -11.83 25.61 -19.92
CA PRO A 148 -12.14 25.61 -18.48
C PRO A 148 -13.44 24.88 -18.12
N LYS A 149 -14.30 24.58 -19.11
CA LYS A 149 -15.55 23.81 -18.97
C LYS A 149 -15.44 22.39 -19.53
N ASP A 150 -14.24 21.95 -19.89
CA ASP A 150 -14.04 20.61 -20.45
C ASP A 150 -14.19 19.56 -19.36
N ARG A 151 -15.11 18.60 -19.56
CA ARG A 151 -15.41 17.54 -18.58
C ARG A 151 -14.23 16.60 -18.35
N ARG A 152 -13.27 16.50 -19.28
CA ARG A 152 -12.02 15.73 -19.07
C ARG A 152 -11.19 16.31 -17.94
N LEU A 153 -11.25 17.62 -17.71
CA LEU A 153 -10.59 18.26 -16.57
C LEU A 153 -11.25 17.85 -15.24
N ALA A 154 -12.58 17.76 -15.20
CA ALA A 154 -13.30 17.26 -14.03
C ALA A 154 -12.98 15.79 -13.73
N ALA A 155 -12.88 14.94 -14.76
CA ALA A 155 -12.49 13.55 -14.60
C ALA A 155 -11.06 13.40 -14.04
N LEU A 156 -10.13 14.26 -14.50
CA LEU A 156 -8.76 14.33 -13.97
C LEU A 156 -8.74 14.71 -12.49
N HIS A 157 -9.48 15.75 -12.09
CA HIS A 157 -9.62 16.14 -10.68
C HIS A 157 -10.25 15.02 -9.83
N ASN A 158 -11.29 14.33 -10.34
CA ASN A 158 -11.86 13.16 -9.68
C ASN A 158 -10.84 12.02 -9.49
N ASN A 159 -10.01 11.74 -10.49
CA ASN A 159 -8.99 10.70 -10.41
C ASN A 159 -7.84 11.08 -9.44
N LEU A 160 -7.47 12.36 -9.40
CA LEU A 160 -6.47 12.88 -8.47
C LEU A 160 -6.98 12.87 -7.02
N SER A 161 -8.28 13.10 -6.79
CA SER A 161 -8.87 12.96 -5.46
C SER A 161 -8.78 11.54 -4.93
N MET A 162 -8.98 10.53 -5.79
CA MET A 162 -8.79 9.12 -5.42
C MET A 162 -7.34 8.84 -5.00
N LEU A 163 -6.37 9.38 -5.75
CA LEU A 163 -4.96 9.26 -5.38
C LEU A 163 -4.69 9.85 -3.99
N TYR A 164 -5.16 11.08 -3.74
CA TYR A 164 -4.98 11.74 -2.45
C TYR A 164 -5.70 11.01 -1.30
N SER A 165 -6.86 10.42 -1.56
CA SER A 165 -7.55 9.55 -0.59
C SER A 165 -6.74 8.30 -0.24
N GLU A 166 -6.20 7.60 -1.25
CA GLU A 166 -5.43 6.35 -1.09
C GLU A 166 -4.06 6.55 -0.42
N THR A 167 -3.63 7.80 -0.28
CA THR A 167 -2.34 8.21 0.28
C THR A 167 -2.49 9.10 1.53
N ASP A 168 -3.64 9.03 2.18
CA ASP A 168 -3.95 9.67 3.47
C ASP A 168 -3.86 11.22 3.46
N ARG A 169 -4.33 11.82 2.35
CA ARG A 169 -4.37 13.28 2.13
C ARG A 169 -5.81 13.76 1.86
N PRO A 170 -6.76 13.56 2.79
CA PRO A 170 -8.19 13.77 2.57
C PRO A 170 -8.56 15.23 2.25
N ASP A 171 -7.86 16.22 2.82
CA ASP A 171 -8.15 17.64 2.55
C ASP A 171 -7.83 18.02 1.10
N GLN A 172 -6.72 17.52 0.55
CA GLN A 172 -6.38 17.70 -0.85
C GLN A 172 -7.40 16.99 -1.74
N ALA A 173 -7.79 15.77 -1.38
CA ALA A 173 -8.80 15.02 -2.13
C ALA A 173 -10.16 15.74 -2.18
N VAL A 174 -10.62 16.32 -1.07
CA VAL A 174 -11.83 17.14 -1.01
C VAL A 174 -11.69 18.38 -1.91
N GLN A 175 -10.53 19.04 -1.91
CA GLN A 175 -10.29 20.19 -2.78
C GLN A 175 -10.40 19.81 -4.26
N GLU A 176 -9.78 18.71 -4.67
CA GLU A 176 -9.85 18.21 -6.05
C GLU A 176 -11.29 17.88 -6.45
N LEU A 177 -12.08 17.23 -5.58
CA LEU A 177 -13.50 16.97 -5.87
C LEU A 177 -14.34 18.24 -5.99
N ARG A 178 -14.04 19.28 -5.21
CA ARG A 178 -14.73 20.58 -5.35
C ARG A 178 -14.39 21.25 -6.69
N GLN A 179 -13.15 21.14 -7.16
CA GLN A 179 -12.77 21.62 -8.51
C GLN A 179 -13.52 20.83 -9.59
N ALA A 180 -13.58 19.50 -9.48
CA ALA A 180 -14.34 18.66 -10.40
C ALA A 180 -15.83 19.05 -10.43
N MET A 181 -16.42 19.29 -9.26
CA MET A 181 -17.82 19.68 -9.12
C MET A 181 -18.11 21.01 -9.80
N ASP A 182 -17.30 22.04 -9.56
CA ASP A 182 -17.49 23.37 -10.16
C ASP A 182 -17.43 23.32 -11.69
N ILE A 183 -16.49 22.54 -12.25
CA ILE A 183 -16.40 22.34 -13.71
C ILE A 183 -17.67 21.66 -14.24
N LEU A 184 -18.14 20.62 -13.55
CA LEU A 184 -19.32 19.86 -13.97
C LEU A 184 -20.60 20.69 -13.87
N GLU A 185 -20.81 21.44 -12.78
CA GLU A 185 -21.96 22.34 -12.61
C GLU A 185 -22.00 23.41 -13.71
N ASN A 186 -20.85 23.94 -14.10
CA ASN A 186 -20.73 24.99 -15.11
C ASN A 186 -20.75 24.48 -16.56
N SER A 187 -20.58 23.18 -16.78
CA SER A 187 -20.56 22.53 -18.10
C SER A 187 -21.81 21.71 -18.39
N SER A 188 -22.54 21.29 -17.36
CA SER A 188 -23.77 20.51 -17.51
C SER A 188 -24.92 21.33 -18.08
N THR A 189 -25.70 20.71 -18.97
CA THR A 189 -26.94 21.29 -19.50
C THR A 189 -28.13 21.09 -18.56
N ASP A 190 -28.09 20.06 -17.72
CA ASP A 190 -29.07 19.79 -16.66
C ASP A 190 -28.37 19.11 -15.47
N PRO A 191 -27.88 19.90 -14.49
CA PRO A 191 -27.18 19.37 -13.33
C PRO A 191 -28.00 18.34 -12.52
N SER A 192 -29.34 18.41 -12.57
CA SER A 192 -30.22 17.52 -11.82
C SER A 192 -30.26 16.09 -12.39
N ARG A 193 -29.69 15.86 -13.57
CA ARG A 193 -29.67 14.56 -14.26
C ARG A 193 -28.26 14.12 -14.65
N ASP A 194 -27.25 14.85 -14.21
CA ASP A 194 -25.87 14.66 -14.66
C ASP A 194 -25.16 13.54 -13.87
N LEU A 195 -24.82 12.45 -14.57
CA LEU A 195 -24.19 11.27 -13.98
C LEU A 195 -22.81 11.56 -13.37
N ASP A 196 -22.02 12.45 -13.98
CA ASP A 196 -20.69 12.78 -13.48
C ASP A 196 -20.79 13.60 -12.20
N LEU A 197 -21.80 14.49 -12.09
CA LEU A 197 -22.10 15.19 -10.83
C LEU A 197 -22.54 14.20 -9.76
N ALA A 198 -23.44 13.26 -10.07
CA ALA A 198 -23.89 12.26 -9.10
C ALA A 198 -22.72 11.41 -8.55
N THR A 199 -21.77 11.06 -9.42
CA THR A 199 -20.56 10.31 -9.03
C THR A 199 -19.61 11.16 -8.19
N THR A 200 -19.41 12.42 -8.55
CA THR A 200 -18.58 13.38 -7.79
C THR A 200 -19.16 13.66 -6.40
N HIS A 201 -20.48 13.84 -6.29
CA HIS A 201 -21.19 13.96 -5.01
C HIS A 201 -21.02 12.72 -4.12
N THR A 202 -21.08 11.51 -4.72
CA THR A 202 -20.86 10.25 -3.98
C THR A 202 -19.45 10.18 -3.41
N ASN A 203 -18.43 10.47 -4.23
CA ASN A 203 -17.04 10.45 -3.81
C ASN A 203 -16.77 11.50 -2.72
N LEU A 204 -17.36 12.70 -2.84
CA LEU A 204 -17.19 13.78 -1.87
C LEU A 204 -17.82 13.42 -0.53
N ALA A 205 -19.01 12.81 -0.54
CA ALA A 205 -19.65 12.33 0.67
C ALA A 205 -18.78 11.31 1.42
N LEU A 206 -18.21 10.34 0.69
CA LEU A 206 -17.33 9.31 1.27
C LEU A 206 -16.05 9.91 1.88
N LEU A 207 -15.45 10.92 1.23
CA LEU A 207 -14.26 11.59 1.76
C LEU A 207 -14.54 12.47 2.97
N LEU A 208 -15.61 13.27 2.94
CA LEU A 208 -16.02 14.07 4.09
C LEU A 208 -16.34 13.19 5.30
N MET A 209 -16.95 12.03 5.05
CA MET A 209 -17.18 11.00 6.05
C MET A 209 -15.85 10.38 6.56
N GLN A 210 -14.89 10.06 5.68
CA GLN A 210 -13.57 9.53 6.08
C GLN A 210 -12.81 10.54 6.97
N ARG A 211 -12.94 11.84 6.71
CA ARG A 211 -12.29 12.89 7.49
C ARG A 211 -12.83 13.00 8.92
N ASN A 212 -14.14 12.79 9.11
CA ASN A 212 -14.88 12.73 10.39
C ASN A 212 -14.41 13.74 11.47
N ASP A 213 -14.07 14.95 11.04
CA ASP A 213 -13.38 15.97 11.82
C ASP A 213 -14.34 16.90 12.56
N SER A 214 -15.60 17.00 12.10
CA SER A 214 -16.64 17.80 12.75
C SER A 214 -18.06 17.31 12.44
N PRO A 215 -19.05 17.58 13.32
CA PRO A 215 -20.46 17.32 13.01
C PRO A 215 -20.94 18.05 11.74
N GLN A 216 -20.38 19.22 11.43
CA GLN A 216 -20.69 19.94 10.19
C GLN A 216 -20.21 19.18 8.95
N ALA A 217 -19.04 18.56 8.99
CA ALA A 217 -18.51 17.77 7.87
C ALA A 217 -19.35 16.50 7.63
N LEU A 218 -19.83 15.84 8.69
CA LEU A 218 -20.75 14.70 8.58
C LEU A 218 -22.12 15.12 8.02
N GLN A 219 -22.61 16.30 8.41
CA GLN A 219 -23.84 16.86 7.84
C GLN A 219 -23.67 17.18 6.36
N GLU A 220 -22.55 17.79 5.96
CA GLU A 220 -22.21 18.02 4.56
C GLU A 220 -22.13 16.69 3.80
N ALA A 221 -21.46 15.67 4.34
CA ALA A 221 -21.40 14.35 3.73
C ALA A 221 -22.80 13.76 3.47
N TRP A 222 -23.73 13.94 4.40
CA TRP A 222 -25.11 13.50 4.26
C TRP A 222 -25.84 14.25 3.13
N ASP A 223 -25.70 15.57 3.05
CA ASP A 223 -26.30 16.38 2.00
C ASP A 223 -25.73 16.02 0.61
N GLN A 224 -24.42 15.79 0.52
CA GLN A 224 -23.75 15.35 -0.72
C GLN A 224 -24.25 13.97 -1.17
N ALA A 225 -24.31 12.98 -0.26
CA ALA A 225 -24.78 11.64 -0.59
C ALA A 225 -26.27 11.62 -0.99
N ARG A 226 -27.10 12.45 -0.33
CA ARG A 226 -28.51 12.61 -0.70
C ARG A 226 -28.67 13.20 -2.09
N THR A 227 -27.91 14.26 -2.39
CA THR A 227 -27.93 14.93 -3.70
C THR A 227 -27.55 13.96 -4.82
N ALA A 228 -26.54 13.11 -4.62
CA ALA A 228 -26.19 12.07 -5.57
C ALA A 228 -27.39 11.16 -5.91
N LEU A 229 -28.09 10.65 -4.90
CA LEU A 229 -29.25 9.78 -5.10
C LEU A 229 -30.40 10.48 -5.82
N ASP A 230 -30.65 11.76 -5.52
CA ASP A 230 -31.71 12.54 -6.16
C ASP A 230 -31.40 12.79 -7.64
N ILE A 231 -30.12 12.99 -8.00
CA ILE A 231 -29.70 13.09 -9.41
C ILE A 231 -29.95 11.77 -10.15
N TYR A 232 -29.55 10.62 -9.58
CA TYR A 232 -29.79 9.31 -10.19
C TYR A 232 -31.29 9.02 -10.40
N ARG A 233 -32.14 9.39 -9.43
CA ARG A 233 -33.61 9.23 -9.52
C ARG A 233 -34.19 10.11 -10.61
N THR A 234 -33.80 11.38 -10.64
CA THR A 234 -34.28 12.35 -11.62
C THR A 234 -33.85 11.95 -13.03
N GLY A 235 -32.63 11.44 -13.20
CA GLY A 235 -32.11 10.88 -14.45
C GLY A 235 -32.74 9.54 -14.87
N HIS A 236 -33.57 8.91 -14.04
CA HIS A 236 -34.10 7.55 -14.25
C HIS A 236 -33.00 6.48 -14.43
N LEU A 237 -31.88 6.64 -13.71
CA LEU A 237 -30.69 5.78 -13.78
C LEU A 237 -30.60 4.80 -12.59
N GLU A 238 -31.73 4.51 -11.95
CA GLU A 238 -31.83 3.67 -10.74
C GLU A 238 -31.43 2.21 -10.97
N ASN A 239 -31.38 1.76 -12.23
CA ASN A 239 -30.90 0.42 -12.56
C ASN A 239 -29.38 0.38 -12.80
N SER A 240 -28.66 1.50 -12.76
CA SER A 240 -27.23 1.53 -13.07
C SER A 240 -26.37 0.96 -11.92
N ALA A 241 -25.20 0.43 -12.26
CA ALA A 241 -24.25 -0.04 -11.26
C ALA A 241 -23.66 1.11 -10.41
N HIS A 242 -23.55 2.31 -10.99
CA HIS A 242 -23.12 3.50 -10.28
C HIS A 242 -24.16 3.93 -9.22
N TYR A 243 -25.46 3.74 -9.49
CA TYR A 243 -26.50 3.96 -8.49
C TYR A 243 -26.37 3.03 -7.29
N ALA A 244 -26.03 1.75 -7.51
CA ALA A 244 -25.79 0.82 -6.40
C ALA A 244 -24.61 1.27 -5.51
N SER A 245 -23.56 1.81 -6.12
CA SER A 245 -22.41 2.38 -5.40
C SER A 245 -22.80 3.62 -4.61
N ALA A 246 -23.62 4.50 -5.19
CA ALA A 246 -24.17 5.68 -4.52
C ALA A 246 -25.08 5.31 -3.33
N LEU A 247 -25.92 4.26 -3.47
CA LEU A 247 -26.72 3.73 -2.37
C LEU A 247 -25.84 3.16 -1.24
N ALA A 248 -24.79 2.42 -1.57
CA ALA A 248 -23.84 1.91 -0.57
C ALA A 248 -23.13 3.07 0.16
N GLY A 249 -22.71 4.11 -0.57
CA GLY A 249 -22.11 5.29 0.04
C GLY A 249 -23.07 6.06 0.95
N PHE A 250 -24.31 6.28 0.51
CA PHE A 250 -25.36 6.90 1.35
C PHE A 250 -25.64 6.06 2.61
N ALA A 251 -25.72 4.74 2.48
CA ALA A 251 -25.91 3.83 3.61
C ALA A 251 -24.76 3.93 4.62
N GLN A 252 -23.52 4.10 4.16
CA GLN A 252 -22.36 4.29 5.01
C GLN A 252 -22.41 5.61 5.77
N VAL A 253 -22.82 6.70 5.11
CA VAL A 253 -23.02 8.00 5.77
C VAL A 253 -24.15 7.92 6.81
N CYS A 254 -25.26 7.25 6.51
CA CYS A 254 -26.32 6.97 7.49
C CYS A 254 -25.79 6.20 8.71
N TYR A 255 -24.90 5.22 8.51
CA TYR A 255 -24.30 4.47 9.61
C TYR A 255 -23.45 5.39 10.50
N MET A 256 -22.59 6.22 9.91
CA MET A 256 -21.71 7.12 10.67
C MET A 256 -22.44 8.27 11.35
N THR A 257 -23.62 8.65 10.85
CA THR A 257 -24.51 9.64 11.48
C THR A 257 -25.48 9.02 12.50
N GLY A 258 -25.36 7.72 12.80
CA GLY A 258 -26.18 7.02 13.80
C GLY A 258 -27.57 6.57 13.31
N ARG A 259 -27.90 6.81 12.04
CA ARG A 259 -29.18 6.42 11.41
C ARG A 259 -29.13 4.96 10.95
N PHE A 260 -28.97 4.03 11.90
CA PHE A 260 -28.66 2.63 11.63
C PHE A 260 -29.76 1.90 10.84
N ARG A 261 -31.04 2.18 11.13
CA ARG A 261 -32.15 1.57 10.40
C ARG A 261 -32.18 2.00 8.93
N GLN A 262 -32.03 3.29 8.67
CA GLN A 262 -31.96 3.83 7.32
C GLN A 262 -30.73 3.30 6.56
N SER A 263 -29.60 3.13 7.26
CA SER A 263 -28.40 2.50 6.71
C SER A 263 -28.69 1.06 6.26
N ALA A 264 -29.31 0.24 7.12
CA ALA A 264 -29.66 -1.14 6.80
C ALA A 264 -30.64 -1.23 5.61
N ASP A 265 -31.70 -0.43 5.61
CA ASP A 265 -32.67 -0.40 4.51
C ASP A 265 -32.00 -0.01 3.17
N THR A 266 -31.05 0.92 3.21
CA THR A 266 -30.34 1.40 2.02
C THR A 266 -29.31 0.37 1.53
N TYR A 267 -28.54 -0.26 2.43
CA TYR A 267 -27.64 -1.35 2.04
C TYR A 267 -28.39 -2.52 1.43
N ASN A 268 -29.60 -2.84 1.91
CA ASN A 268 -30.43 -3.89 1.33
C ASN A 268 -30.86 -3.55 -0.11
N LYS A 269 -31.20 -2.27 -0.39
CA LYS A 269 -31.48 -1.80 -1.76
C LYS A 269 -30.25 -1.86 -2.66
N ALA A 270 -29.09 -1.43 -2.16
CA ALA A 270 -27.82 -1.53 -2.89
C ALA A 270 -27.50 -2.99 -3.23
N LEU A 271 -27.67 -3.90 -2.27
CA LEU A 271 -27.39 -5.33 -2.42
C LEU A 271 -28.27 -5.97 -3.50
N ALA A 272 -29.56 -5.60 -3.58
CA ALA A 272 -30.47 -6.10 -4.62
C ALA A 272 -30.00 -5.73 -6.04
N ILE A 273 -29.50 -4.50 -6.22
CA ILE A 273 -28.99 -4.05 -7.52
C ILE A 273 -27.63 -4.70 -7.82
N ILE A 274 -26.75 -4.84 -6.82
CA ILE A 274 -25.47 -5.54 -6.98
C ILE A 274 -25.69 -7.01 -7.35
N GLU A 275 -26.68 -7.66 -6.75
CA GLU A 275 -27.06 -9.04 -7.09
C GLU A 275 -27.46 -9.18 -8.56
N ASP A 276 -28.31 -8.28 -9.05
CA ASP A 276 -28.79 -8.27 -10.43
C ASP A 276 -27.65 -8.02 -11.44
N ARG A 277 -26.72 -7.12 -11.11
CA ARG A 277 -25.67 -6.66 -12.05
C ARG A 277 -24.38 -7.46 -12.00
N TYR A 278 -23.97 -7.90 -10.81
CA TYR A 278 -22.67 -8.52 -10.56
C TYR A 278 -22.77 -9.93 -9.97
N GLY A 279 -23.98 -10.36 -9.58
CA GLY A 279 -24.21 -11.65 -8.96
C GLY A 279 -23.69 -11.75 -7.51
N LYS A 280 -24.18 -12.77 -6.79
CA LYS A 280 -23.85 -13.05 -5.38
C LYS A 280 -22.39 -13.41 -5.12
N GLY A 281 -21.67 -13.86 -6.15
CA GLY A 281 -20.27 -14.25 -6.06
C GLY A 281 -19.29 -13.08 -6.05
N SER A 282 -19.75 -11.86 -6.39
CA SER A 282 -18.89 -10.68 -6.49
C SER A 282 -18.42 -10.18 -5.12
N ASP A 283 -17.22 -9.57 -5.09
CA ASP A 283 -16.70 -8.92 -3.90
C ASP A 283 -17.59 -7.75 -3.44
N TYR A 284 -18.19 -7.02 -4.40
CA TYR A 284 -19.18 -5.98 -4.12
C TYR A 284 -20.37 -6.53 -3.32
N TYR A 285 -20.92 -7.68 -3.71
CA TYR A 285 -22.03 -8.31 -2.97
C TYR A 285 -21.59 -8.69 -1.56
N ARG A 286 -20.40 -9.30 -1.41
CA ARG A 286 -19.89 -9.75 -0.11
C ARG A 286 -19.65 -8.59 0.86
N ILE A 287 -19.03 -7.50 0.39
CA ILE A 287 -18.75 -6.30 1.18
C ILE A 287 -20.04 -5.59 1.58
N THR A 288 -20.94 -5.34 0.62
CA THR A 288 -22.23 -4.70 0.90
C THR A 288 -23.09 -5.52 1.87
N LYS A 289 -23.05 -6.85 1.76
CA LYS A 289 -23.74 -7.74 2.70
C LYS A 289 -23.15 -7.68 4.11
N ALA A 290 -21.82 -7.70 4.25
CA ALA A 290 -21.19 -7.56 5.57
C ALA A 290 -21.53 -6.21 6.22
N ASN A 291 -21.56 -5.13 5.44
CA ASN A 291 -21.96 -3.81 5.92
C ASN A 291 -23.45 -3.76 6.30
N LEU A 292 -24.32 -4.45 5.55
CA LEU A 292 -25.73 -4.63 5.89
C LEU A 292 -25.90 -5.32 7.24
N ASP A 293 -25.21 -6.45 7.45
CA ASP A 293 -25.28 -7.22 8.70
C ASP A 293 -24.83 -6.37 9.91
N GLN A 294 -23.79 -5.56 9.72
CA GLN A 294 -23.31 -4.61 10.73
C GLN A 294 -24.35 -3.51 11.02
N ALA A 295 -24.95 -2.92 9.98
CA ALA A 295 -25.99 -1.90 10.13
C ALA A 295 -27.24 -2.46 10.83
N GLN A 296 -27.65 -3.68 10.50
CA GLN A 296 -28.77 -4.37 11.15
C GLN A 296 -28.50 -4.64 12.62
N THR A 297 -27.31 -5.17 12.94
CA THR A 297 -26.89 -5.40 14.33
C THR A 297 -26.89 -4.10 15.14
N ALA A 298 -26.40 -2.99 14.55
CA ALA A 298 -26.40 -1.69 15.19
C ALA A 298 -27.82 -1.12 15.39
N ALA A 299 -28.72 -1.32 14.42
CA ALA A 299 -30.12 -0.93 14.52
C ALA A 299 -30.88 -1.73 15.59
N GLU A 300 -30.60 -3.03 15.72
CA GLU A 300 -31.20 -3.88 16.76
C GLU A 300 -30.72 -3.49 18.16
N LYS A 301 -29.44 -3.14 18.32
CA LYS A 301 -28.88 -2.66 19.59
C LYS A 301 -29.39 -1.27 20.00
N ASN A 302 -29.79 -0.44 19.03
CA ASN A 302 -30.29 0.91 19.27
C ASN A 302 -31.82 1.02 19.08
N ARG A 303 -32.54 -0.11 19.11
CA ARG A 303 -33.98 -0.20 18.89
C ARG A 303 -34.82 0.65 19.86
N ASP A 304 -34.28 0.93 21.05
CA ASP A 304 -34.90 1.78 22.07
C ASP A 304 -34.56 3.28 21.92
N ARG A 305 -33.52 3.66 21.15
CA ARG A 305 -33.14 5.06 20.86
C ARG A 305 -33.85 5.64 19.63
N ASP A 306 -34.07 4.82 18.60
CA ASP A 306 -34.79 5.28 17.39
C ASP A 306 -36.29 5.54 17.62
N GLN A 307 -36.88 4.99 18.70
CA GLN A 307 -38.26 5.30 19.10
C GLN A 307 -38.41 6.67 19.77
N SER A 308 -37.35 7.24 20.37
CA SER A 308 -37.39 8.60 20.93
C SER A 308 -37.19 9.68 19.86
N ASP A 309 -36.33 9.42 18.86
CA ASP A 309 -35.99 10.43 17.84
C ASP A 309 -37.11 10.65 16.80
N GLN A 310 -38.03 9.69 16.61
CA GLN A 310 -39.25 9.89 15.79
C GLN A 310 -40.36 10.68 16.50
N VAL A 311 -40.31 10.81 17.83
CA VAL A 311 -41.31 11.56 18.60
C VAL A 311 -40.91 13.04 18.74
N ASP A 312 -39.61 13.34 18.74
CA ASP A 312 -39.09 14.70 18.95
C ASP A 312 -39.07 15.57 17.68
N GLU A 313 -39.09 15.00 16.48
CA GLU A 313 -39.15 15.76 15.21
C GLU A 313 -40.52 16.46 15.00
N ALA A 314 -41.55 16.07 15.77
CA ALA A 314 -42.88 16.70 15.78
C ALA A 314 -43.05 17.79 16.85
N ALA A 315 -42.12 17.94 17.80
CA ALA A 315 -42.32 18.75 19.00
C ALA A 315 -41.45 20.03 19.09
N SER A 316 -40.49 20.25 18.20
CA SER A 316 -39.60 21.42 18.26
C SER A 316 -39.95 22.51 17.23
N ILE A 317 -41.18 23.03 17.30
CA ILE A 317 -41.49 24.43 16.94
C ILE A 317 -42.06 25.08 18.21
N GLN A 318 -41.18 25.54 19.11
CA GLN A 318 -41.33 26.82 19.81
C GLN A 318 -40.22 27.04 20.85
N THR A 319 -39.75 28.29 20.84
CA THR A 319 -39.08 29.03 21.92
C THR A 319 -37.62 28.72 22.27
N GLN A 320 -36.76 29.60 21.72
CA GLN A 320 -35.57 30.13 22.39
C GLN A 320 -35.96 30.73 23.75
N THR A 321 -35.14 30.52 24.79
CA THR A 321 -34.37 31.59 25.49
C THR A 321 -33.55 31.04 26.66
N ASN A 322 -32.31 31.53 26.73
CA ASN A 322 -31.50 31.87 27.90
C ASN A 322 -30.88 30.79 28.82
N SER A 323 -29.54 30.77 28.74
CA SER A 323 -28.55 30.87 29.83
C SER A 323 -28.84 30.18 31.16
N ASP A 324 -28.03 29.18 31.51
CA ASP A 324 -26.98 29.37 32.51
C ASP A 324 -26.13 28.10 32.67
N ARG A 325 -24.81 28.30 32.71
CA ARG A 325 -23.81 27.28 33.06
C ARG A 325 -23.49 27.42 34.55
N PRO A 326 -23.48 26.31 35.31
CA PRO A 326 -22.52 26.18 36.40
C PRO A 326 -21.76 24.84 36.35
N PRO A 327 -20.67 24.70 37.16
CA PRO A 327 -19.45 24.06 36.70
C PRO A 327 -19.29 22.60 37.15
N ALA A 328 -18.30 21.97 36.51
CA ALA A 328 -17.74 20.68 36.82
C ALA A 328 -17.45 20.47 38.33
N ARG A 329 -17.80 19.27 38.82
CA ARG A 329 -17.12 18.66 39.97
C ARG A 329 -17.19 17.12 39.92
N ASN A 330 -16.00 16.57 39.72
CA ASN A 330 -15.37 15.42 40.38
C ASN A 330 -16.09 14.08 40.59
N GLN A 331 -15.30 13.07 40.20
CA GLN A 331 -15.00 11.83 40.91
C GLN A 331 -16.12 10.80 41.00
N ASN A 332 -15.95 9.74 40.22
CA ASN A 332 -16.15 8.39 40.73
C ASN A 332 -14.86 7.59 40.49
N ASN A 333 -14.21 7.26 41.61
CA ASN A 333 -13.37 6.08 41.73
C ASN A 333 -14.24 4.87 41.43
N ASP A 334 -13.86 4.06 40.44
CA ASP A 334 -14.11 2.62 40.52
C ASP A 334 -12.76 1.93 40.64
N SER A 335 -12.54 1.42 41.83
CA SER A 335 -11.45 0.55 42.21
C SER A 335 -11.72 -0.84 41.63
N ASP A 336 -11.27 -1.09 40.40
CA ASP A 336 -11.04 -2.45 39.95
C ASP A 336 -9.68 -2.90 40.49
N GLN A 337 -9.72 -3.98 41.28
CA GLN A 337 -8.57 -4.70 41.80
C GLN A 337 -7.77 -5.28 40.63
N HIS A 338 -6.90 -4.46 40.02
CA HIS A 338 -5.95 -4.94 39.04
C HIS A 338 -4.80 -5.61 39.80
N ASN A 339 -4.88 -6.93 39.91
CA ASN A 339 -3.71 -7.74 40.22
C ASN A 339 -2.63 -7.36 39.19
N PRO A 340 -1.47 -6.81 39.58
CA PRO A 340 -0.50 -6.30 38.62
C PRO A 340 -0.04 -7.45 37.72
N ARG A 341 -0.41 -7.39 36.44
CA ARG A 341 -0.01 -8.39 35.45
C ARG A 341 1.53 -8.46 35.42
N PRO A 342 2.13 -9.66 35.34
CA PRO A 342 3.59 -9.78 35.27
C PRO A 342 4.11 -9.02 34.04
N ASP A 343 5.16 -8.21 34.18
CA ASP A 343 5.79 -7.61 33.01
C ASP A 343 6.66 -8.66 32.30
N ILE A 344 6.12 -9.27 31.25
CA ILE A 344 6.77 -10.30 30.45
C ILE A 344 6.82 -9.89 28.99
N GLN A 345 7.98 -10.08 28.37
CA GLN A 345 8.17 -9.84 26.94
C GLN A 345 7.46 -10.93 26.11
N GLY A 346 6.96 -10.58 24.93
CA GLY A 346 6.17 -11.49 24.10
C GLY A 346 6.87 -12.80 23.76
N LEU A 347 8.19 -12.74 23.46
CA LEU A 347 9.00 -13.94 23.24
C LEU A 347 9.14 -14.85 24.47
N ASP A 348 9.18 -14.28 25.68
CA ASP A 348 9.29 -15.08 26.91
C ASP A 348 7.94 -15.70 27.27
N LEU A 349 6.84 -14.98 27.04
CA LEU A 349 5.48 -15.51 27.15
C LEU A 349 5.27 -16.68 26.17
N ALA A 350 5.65 -16.50 24.90
CA ALA A 350 5.55 -17.54 23.88
C ALA A 350 6.39 -18.78 24.23
N LYS A 351 7.61 -18.57 24.73
CA LYS A 351 8.47 -19.67 25.18
C LYS A 351 7.85 -20.43 26.36
N ALA A 352 7.35 -19.73 27.37
CA ALA A 352 6.71 -20.34 28.52
C ALA A 352 5.45 -21.12 28.13
N TYR A 353 4.63 -20.56 27.23
CA TYR A 353 3.43 -21.21 26.71
C TYR A 353 3.77 -22.46 25.88
N TRP A 354 4.80 -22.40 25.03
CA TRP A 354 5.34 -23.57 24.34
C TRP A 354 5.79 -24.66 25.33
N GLU A 355 6.59 -24.32 26.35
CA GLU A 355 7.19 -25.31 27.26
C GLU A 355 6.16 -26.01 28.17
N GLN A 356 5.11 -25.28 28.58
CA GLN A 356 4.10 -25.75 29.54
C GLN A 356 2.83 -26.29 28.88
N VAL A 357 2.50 -25.88 27.65
CA VAL A 357 1.24 -26.20 26.98
C VAL A 357 1.51 -26.91 25.65
N GLY A 358 2.26 -26.27 24.76
CA GLY A 358 2.50 -26.77 23.40
C GLY A 358 3.27 -28.09 23.32
N ARG A 359 4.40 -28.16 24.03
CA ARG A 359 5.27 -29.34 24.04
C ARG A 359 4.57 -30.57 24.65
N PRO A 360 3.90 -30.49 25.82
CA PRO A 360 3.11 -31.61 26.34
C PRO A 360 2.04 -32.10 25.37
N MET A 361 1.32 -31.18 24.69
CA MET A 361 0.31 -31.57 23.69
C MET A 361 0.91 -32.39 22.54
N LEU A 362 2.08 -31.99 22.03
CA LEU A 362 2.76 -32.75 20.98
C LEU A 362 3.26 -34.12 21.47
N GLU A 363 3.78 -34.19 22.70
CA GLU A 363 4.29 -35.45 23.27
C GLU A 363 3.16 -36.47 23.51
N GLU A 364 1.97 -36.02 23.90
CA GLU A 364 0.80 -36.87 24.14
C GLU A 364 0.13 -37.31 22.83
N ARG A 365 -0.12 -36.37 21.91
CA ARG A 365 -1.00 -36.59 20.74
C ARG A 365 -0.26 -36.95 19.47
N TYR A 366 1.01 -36.56 19.35
CA TYR A 366 1.84 -36.77 18.16
C TYR A 366 3.19 -37.46 18.48
N PRO A 367 3.20 -38.56 19.26
CA PRO A 367 4.45 -39.21 19.69
C PRO A 367 5.33 -39.68 18.52
N GLN A 368 4.73 -40.03 17.38
CA GLN A 368 5.41 -40.43 16.15
C GLN A 368 6.13 -39.29 15.42
N TYR A 369 5.78 -38.03 15.71
CA TYR A 369 6.44 -36.83 15.16
C TYR A 369 7.41 -36.17 16.16
N ARG A 370 7.72 -36.86 17.27
CA ARG A 370 8.72 -36.38 18.23
C ARG A 370 10.06 -36.19 17.52
N GLY A 371 10.63 -35.00 17.65
CA GLY A 371 11.89 -34.67 16.98
C GLY A 371 11.75 -34.30 15.50
N ARG A 372 10.53 -34.06 14.99
CA ARG A 372 10.31 -33.61 13.61
C ARG A 372 9.78 -32.18 13.48
N ILE A 373 9.14 -31.65 14.51
CA ILE A 373 8.47 -30.34 14.50
C ILE A 373 9.38 -29.29 15.14
N ALA A 374 9.61 -28.19 14.44
CA ALA A 374 10.28 -27.02 15.01
C ALA A 374 9.26 -26.11 15.69
N ALA A 375 9.66 -25.39 16.74
CA ALA A 375 8.80 -24.49 17.50
C ALA A 375 9.53 -23.18 17.84
N GLY A 376 8.82 -22.07 17.85
CA GLY A 376 9.40 -20.75 18.11
C GLY A 376 8.40 -19.61 17.99
N LEU A 377 8.92 -18.38 17.94
CA LEU A 377 8.15 -17.18 17.57
C LEU A 377 9.03 -16.31 16.68
N MET A 378 8.51 -15.94 15.51
CA MET A 378 9.19 -15.19 14.45
C MET A 378 8.15 -14.52 13.54
N GLY A 379 8.51 -13.41 12.91
CA GLY A 379 7.71 -12.78 11.85
C GLY A 379 7.48 -11.29 12.09
N HIS A 380 6.33 -10.81 11.64
CA HIS A 380 5.95 -9.41 11.83
C HIS A 380 5.32 -9.21 13.22
N GLY A 381 6.01 -8.52 14.11
CA GLY A 381 5.45 -8.19 15.43
C GLY A 381 6.49 -7.64 16.40
N SER A 382 6.08 -6.72 17.27
CA SER A 382 6.96 -6.19 18.34
C SER A 382 7.38 -7.30 19.30
N ASP A 383 6.48 -8.25 19.55
CA ASP A 383 6.74 -9.47 20.31
C ASP A 383 7.93 -10.25 19.72
N CYS A 384 7.98 -10.45 18.41
CA CYS A 384 9.04 -11.17 17.71
C CYS A 384 10.41 -10.46 17.79
N TYR A 385 10.42 -9.13 17.85
CA TYR A 385 11.66 -8.36 17.98
C TYR A 385 12.11 -8.17 19.45
N GLY A 386 11.19 -8.36 20.41
CA GLY A 386 11.40 -7.95 21.81
C GLY A 386 11.38 -6.43 21.97
N PHE A 387 10.53 -5.76 21.18
CA PHE A 387 10.23 -4.33 21.28
C PHE A 387 8.84 -4.10 21.86
N ASP A 388 8.21 -5.13 22.41
CA ASP A 388 6.88 -5.00 22.99
C ASP A 388 6.92 -4.26 24.33
N ASP A 389 5.97 -3.33 24.45
CA ASP A 389 5.70 -2.49 25.61
C ASP A 389 4.20 -2.50 25.94
N ALA A 390 3.79 -1.79 26.99
CA ALA A 390 2.40 -1.74 27.41
C ALA A 390 1.42 -1.22 26.34
N ILE A 391 1.90 -0.43 25.35
CA ILE A 391 1.07 0.15 24.29
C ILE A 391 0.88 -0.87 23.17
N SER A 392 1.96 -1.52 22.72
CA SER A 392 1.92 -2.48 21.61
C SER A 392 1.28 -3.83 21.93
N ARG A 393 0.79 -4.03 23.17
CA ARG A 393 0.10 -5.24 23.64
C ARG A 393 -1.42 -5.22 23.38
N ASP A 394 -1.92 -4.18 22.72
CA ASP A 394 -3.35 -4.00 22.41
C ASP A 394 -3.83 -4.84 21.20
N HIS A 395 -2.91 -5.35 20.37
CA HIS A 395 -3.17 -6.27 19.27
C HIS A 395 -1.96 -7.19 19.01
N ASP A 396 -2.21 -8.35 18.40
CA ASP A 396 -1.19 -9.35 18.05
C ASP A 396 -0.28 -9.75 19.24
N PHE A 397 -0.75 -9.67 20.49
CA PHE A 397 -0.02 -10.07 21.71
C PHE A 397 -0.89 -11.00 22.55
N GLY A 398 -0.28 -12.05 23.11
CA GLY A 398 -0.95 -13.05 23.93
C GLY A 398 -0.26 -14.41 23.86
N PRO A 399 -0.78 -15.43 24.57
CA PRO A 399 -0.26 -16.78 24.52
C PRO A 399 -0.30 -17.34 23.09
N GLY A 400 0.85 -17.76 22.57
CA GLY A 400 0.95 -18.37 21.25
C GLY A 400 2.39 -18.60 20.81
N PHE A 401 2.60 -19.54 19.89
CA PHE A 401 3.87 -19.85 19.26
C PHE A 401 3.64 -20.42 17.85
N CYS A 402 4.69 -20.50 17.05
CA CYS A 402 4.68 -21.14 15.75
C CYS A 402 5.19 -22.59 15.88
N LEU A 403 4.55 -23.50 15.16
CA LEU A 403 5.03 -24.85 14.87
C LEU A 403 5.35 -24.93 13.38
N TRP A 404 6.59 -25.26 13.04
CA TRP A 404 7.02 -25.38 11.64
C TRP A 404 7.32 -26.82 11.29
N LEU A 405 6.76 -27.27 10.18
CA LEU A 405 6.84 -28.63 9.68
C LEU A 405 7.50 -28.65 8.30
N THR A 406 8.17 -29.76 7.98
CA THR A 406 8.57 -30.04 6.61
C THR A 406 7.32 -30.17 5.72
N SER A 407 7.47 -30.02 4.40
CA SER A 407 6.33 -30.16 3.48
C SER A 407 5.68 -31.55 3.58
N GLU A 408 6.48 -32.60 3.80
CA GLU A 408 6.00 -33.97 4.04
C GLU A 408 5.17 -34.07 5.33
N ASP A 409 5.70 -33.57 6.45
CA ASP A 409 5.01 -33.65 7.74
C ASP A 409 3.77 -32.75 7.78
N TYR A 410 3.82 -31.58 7.15
CA TYR A 410 2.68 -30.67 7.06
C TYR A 410 1.53 -31.29 6.25
N GLN A 411 1.82 -31.98 5.15
CA GLN A 411 0.81 -32.73 4.40
C GLN A 411 0.20 -33.87 5.23
N ALA A 412 1.00 -34.53 6.08
CA ALA A 412 0.53 -35.66 6.87
C ALA A 412 -0.34 -35.26 8.06
N ILE A 413 0.01 -34.17 8.77
CA ILE A 413 -0.66 -33.80 10.03
C ILE A 413 -0.99 -32.31 10.20
N GLY A 414 -0.62 -31.43 9.26
CA GLY A 414 -0.72 -29.97 9.42
C GLY A 414 -2.13 -29.49 9.82
N ASP A 415 -3.16 -29.94 9.09
CA ASP A 415 -4.55 -29.53 9.37
C ASP A 415 -5.07 -30.03 10.72
N GLN A 416 -4.75 -31.28 11.08
CA GLN A 416 -5.18 -31.85 12.36
C GLN A 416 -4.43 -31.21 13.53
N LEU A 417 -3.13 -30.95 13.35
CA LEU A 417 -2.31 -30.27 14.34
C LEU A 417 -2.73 -28.81 14.53
N GLN A 418 -3.17 -28.12 13.46
CA GLN A 418 -3.70 -26.76 13.55
C GLN A 418 -4.98 -26.72 14.39
N LYS A 419 -5.92 -27.67 14.18
CA LYS A 419 -7.13 -27.77 15.02
C LYS A 419 -6.79 -28.03 16.49
N ASP A 420 -5.78 -28.85 16.74
CA ASP A 420 -5.32 -29.16 18.10
C ASP A 420 -4.61 -27.98 18.76
N TYR A 421 -3.88 -27.20 17.97
CA TYR A 421 -3.26 -25.94 18.39
C TYR A 421 -4.34 -24.90 18.75
N GLU A 422 -5.40 -24.77 17.96
CA GLU A 422 -6.52 -23.86 18.21
C GLU A 422 -7.34 -24.23 19.44
N ALA A 423 -7.31 -25.51 19.85
CA ALA A 423 -7.95 -26.00 21.06
C ALA A 423 -7.13 -25.76 22.36
N LEU A 424 -5.91 -25.21 22.25
CA LEU A 424 -5.09 -24.90 23.42
C LEU A 424 -5.71 -23.77 24.28
N PRO A 425 -5.40 -23.72 25.59
CA PRO A 425 -5.92 -22.69 26.48
C PRO A 425 -5.65 -21.27 25.97
N THR A 426 -6.71 -20.51 25.73
CA THR A 426 -6.62 -19.13 25.24
C THR A 426 -6.13 -18.15 26.30
N GLU A 427 -6.14 -18.54 27.58
CA GLU A 427 -5.58 -17.76 28.68
C GLU A 427 -4.38 -18.47 29.31
N PHE A 428 -3.31 -17.72 29.57
CA PHE A 428 -2.11 -18.24 30.20
C PHE A 428 -1.35 -17.14 30.95
N MET A 429 -0.90 -17.42 32.18
CA MET A 429 -0.17 -16.48 33.03
C MET A 429 -0.89 -15.11 33.24
N GLY A 430 -2.22 -15.09 33.21
CA GLY A 430 -3.02 -13.87 33.34
C GLY A 430 -3.12 -13.03 32.06
N PHE A 431 -2.63 -13.55 30.93
CA PHE A 431 -2.83 -12.99 29.60
C PHE A 431 -3.96 -13.72 28.89
N GLY A 432 -4.92 -12.95 28.37
CA GLY A 432 -6.06 -13.47 27.61
C GLY A 432 -5.69 -13.82 26.16
N SER A 433 -6.71 -14.19 25.39
CA SER A 433 -6.54 -14.61 24.00
C SER A 433 -5.80 -13.57 23.16
N ARG A 434 -4.91 -14.05 22.28
CA ARG A 434 -4.23 -13.19 21.30
C ARG A 434 -5.28 -12.53 20.41
N THR A 435 -5.34 -11.21 20.44
CA THR A 435 -6.27 -10.45 19.60
C THR A 435 -5.60 -10.13 18.27
N ASP A 436 -5.81 -10.98 17.27
CA ASP A 436 -5.17 -10.81 15.97
C ASP A 436 -5.78 -9.63 15.19
N SER A 437 -4.90 -8.80 14.64
CA SER A 437 -5.27 -7.75 13.69
C SER A 437 -5.99 -8.36 12.47
N VAL A 438 -6.80 -7.58 11.75
CA VAL A 438 -7.52 -8.07 10.55
C VAL A 438 -6.56 -8.65 9.50
N ARG A 439 -5.33 -8.11 9.44
CA ARG A 439 -4.25 -8.58 8.56
C ARG A 439 -3.57 -9.88 9.03
N ALA A 440 -3.82 -10.31 10.27
CA ALA A 440 -3.21 -11.47 10.92
C ALA A 440 -4.19 -12.66 11.08
N LYS A 441 -5.27 -12.71 10.29
CA LYS A 441 -6.30 -13.77 10.33
C LYS A 441 -6.22 -14.71 9.14
N GLY A 442 -6.76 -15.92 9.31
CA GLY A 442 -6.83 -16.94 8.25
C GLY A 442 -5.45 -17.40 7.81
N ASP A 443 -5.19 -17.37 6.51
CA ASP A 443 -3.91 -17.77 5.92
C ASP A 443 -2.74 -16.84 6.29
N ASN A 444 -3.05 -15.63 6.79
CA ASN A 444 -2.06 -14.66 7.27
C ASN A 444 -1.83 -14.71 8.79
N ARG A 445 -2.22 -15.81 9.45
CA ARG A 445 -2.02 -16.01 10.90
C ARG A 445 -0.55 -15.85 11.28
N ARG A 446 -0.30 -15.23 12.44
CA ARG A 446 1.07 -14.98 12.94
C ARG A 446 1.62 -16.07 13.86
N VAL A 447 0.73 -16.89 14.42
CA VAL A 447 1.05 -18.05 15.27
C VAL A 447 0.23 -19.24 14.82
N GLY A 448 0.60 -20.45 15.24
CA GLY A 448 -0.03 -21.69 14.79
C GLY A 448 0.93 -22.58 14.00
N VAL A 449 0.37 -23.40 13.14
CA VAL A 449 1.06 -24.49 12.44
C VAL A 449 1.35 -24.08 11.01
N PHE A 450 2.58 -24.26 10.54
CA PHE A 450 3.03 -23.79 9.23
C PHE A 450 3.93 -24.82 8.54
N GLU A 451 3.87 -24.85 7.21
CA GLU A 451 4.91 -25.43 6.39
C GLU A 451 6.11 -24.47 6.35
N ILE A 452 7.35 -24.96 6.54
CA ILE A 452 8.54 -24.11 6.59
C ILE A 452 8.66 -23.24 5.32
N GLY A 453 8.52 -23.84 4.13
CA GLY A 453 8.62 -23.10 2.87
C GLY A 453 7.57 -22.00 2.74
N ALA A 454 6.28 -22.35 2.92
CA ALA A 454 5.19 -21.37 2.86
C ALA A 454 5.32 -20.25 3.90
N PHE A 455 5.89 -20.52 5.09
CA PHE A 455 6.11 -19.50 6.12
C PHE A 455 7.14 -18.45 5.66
N PHE A 456 8.24 -18.86 5.04
CA PHE A 456 9.21 -17.90 4.49
C PHE A 456 8.67 -17.19 3.25
N GLU A 457 7.90 -17.90 2.43
CA GLU A 457 7.27 -17.35 1.22
C GLU A 457 6.26 -16.24 1.56
N SER A 458 5.49 -16.39 2.64
CA SER A 458 4.56 -15.35 3.08
C SER A 458 5.25 -14.07 3.60
N LEU A 459 6.49 -14.19 4.09
CA LEU A 459 7.26 -13.06 4.61
C LEU A 459 8.11 -12.38 3.52
N THR A 460 8.76 -13.18 2.68
CA THR A 460 9.81 -12.72 1.74
C THR A 460 9.41 -12.81 0.27
N GLY A 461 8.35 -13.55 -0.04
CA GLY A 461 8.02 -13.97 -1.41
C GLY A 461 8.77 -15.22 -1.87
N TYR A 462 9.69 -15.77 -1.07
CA TYR A 462 10.50 -16.94 -1.43
C TYR A 462 10.45 -18.04 -0.38
N ARG A 463 10.37 -19.30 -0.83
CA ARG A 463 10.38 -20.47 0.05
C ARG A 463 11.76 -20.76 0.68
N GLN A 464 12.82 -20.37 0.00
CA GLN A 464 14.21 -20.46 0.42
C GLN A 464 14.92 -19.18 0.00
N ALA A 465 16.04 -18.86 0.64
CA ALA A 465 16.82 -17.71 0.23
C ALA A 465 17.32 -17.89 -1.21
N PRO A 466 17.35 -16.80 -2.02
CA PRO A 466 17.90 -16.88 -3.35
C PRO A 466 19.34 -17.40 -3.32
N PRO A 467 19.77 -18.16 -4.34
CA PRO A 467 21.15 -18.63 -4.42
C PRO A 467 22.12 -17.45 -4.68
N GLU A 468 23.38 -17.65 -4.35
CA GLU A 468 24.43 -16.62 -4.45
C GLU A 468 24.67 -16.13 -5.89
N ASP A 469 24.47 -17.01 -6.87
CA ASP A 469 24.59 -16.73 -8.31
C ASP A 469 23.38 -16.01 -8.91
N HIS A 470 22.35 -15.68 -8.10
CA HIS A 470 21.18 -14.90 -8.51
C HIS A 470 21.10 -13.59 -7.71
N PRO A 471 22.09 -12.68 -7.84
CA PRO A 471 22.14 -11.44 -7.04
C PRO A 471 20.95 -10.51 -7.29
N HIS A 472 20.35 -10.56 -8.48
CA HIS A 472 19.17 -9.77 -8.81
C HIS A 472 17.96 -10.12 -7.92
N GLU A 473 17.77 -11.39 -7.56
CA GLU A 473 16.69 -11.82 -6.65
C GLU A 473 16.91 -11.28 -5.24
N TRP A 474 18.16 -11.31 -4.75
CA TRP A 474 18.52 -10.72 -3.46
C TRP A 474 18.27 -9.21 -3.41
N LEU A 475 18.51 -8.49 -4.50
CA LEU A 475 18.26 -7.05 -4.58
C LEU A 475 16.78 -6.67 -4.64
N LEU A 476 15.88 -7.63 -4.92
CA LEU A 476 14.42 -7.44 -4.87
C LEU A 476 13.86 -7.60 -3.44
N LEU A 477 14.61 -8.21 -2.52
CA LEU A 477 14.18 -8.42 -1.14
C LEU A 477 14.29 -7.12 -0.33
N ASP A 478 13.21 -6.78 0.36
CA ASP A 478 13.17 -5.63 1.27
C ASP A 478 13.80 -5.97 2.64
N GLU A 479 14.63 -5.08 3.17
CA GLU A 479 15.33 -5.29 4.45
C GLU A 479 14.35 -5.56 5.61
N ALA A 480 13.16 -4.95 5.63
CA ALA A 480 12.19 -5.17 6.70
C ALA A 480 11.53 -6.57 6.60
N THR A 481 11.36 -7.10 5.39
CA THR A 481 10.90 -8.48 5.17
C THR A 481 11.96 -9.51 5.58
N LEU A 482 13.22 -9.26 5.22
CA LEU A 482 14.37 -10.05 5.67
C LEU A 482 14.53 -9.99 7.20
N ALA A 483 14.32 -8.83 7.81
CA ALA A 483 14.32 -8.66 9.25
C ALA A 483 13.20 -9.51 9.90
N ALA A 484 11.99 -9.52 9.32
CA ALA A 484 10.87 -10.32 9.80
C ALA A 484 11.15 -11.83 9.69
N ALA A 485 11.71 -12.27 8.57
CA ALA A 485 12.07 -13.67 8.32
C ALA A 485 13.25 -14.18 9.16
N THR A 486 14.04 -13.29 9.75
CA THR A 486 15.27 -13.67 10.45
C THR A 486 15.33 -13.23 11.92
N ASN A 487 14.27 -12.58 12.44
CA ASN A 487 14.13 -12.19 13.84
C ASN A 487 13.64 -13.35 14.74
N GLY A 488 13.26 -13.03 15.97
CA GLY A 488 12.60 -13.98 16.86
C GLY A 488 13.51 -15.07 17.41
N ARG A 489 12.91 -16.00 18.15
CA ARG A 489 13.59 -17.11 18.81
C ARG A 489 12.99 -18.44 18.37
N ILE A 490 13.87 -19.36 17.98
CA ILE A 490 13.52 -20.76 17.76
C ILE A 490 13.76 -21.47 19.10
N PHE A 491 12.72 -22.09 19.66
CA PHE A 491 12.76 -22.78 20.94
C PHE A 491 13.21 -24.23 20.78
N ALA A 492 12.84 -24.86 19.67
CA ALA A 492 13.25 -26.21 19.30
C ALA A 492 13.29 -26.33 17.77
N ASP A 493 14.31 -26.97 17.21
CA ASP A 493 14.37 -27.33 15.78
C ASP A 493 15.17 -28.63 15.62
N PRO A 494 14.56 -29.78 15.94
CA PRO A 494 15.26 -31.06 16.02
C PRO A 494 15.79 -31.56 14.68
N LEU A 495 15.18 -31.16 13.55
CA LEU A 495 15.66 -31.49 12.21
C LEU A 495 16.67 -30.46 11.67
N GLY A 496 16.78 -29.29 12.30
CA GLY A 496 17.63 -28.20 11.83
C GLY A 496 17.12 -27.49 10.57
N ARG A 497 15.93 -27.84 10.05
CA ARG A 497 15.43 -27.33 8.76
C ARG A 497 14.95 -25.88 8.86
N MET A 498 14.35 -25.51 9.99
CA MET A 498 13.89 -24.15 10.21
C MET A 498 15.09 -23.20 10.37
N LEU A 499 16.08 -23.59 11.17
CA LEU A 499 17.32 -22.85 11.35
C LEU A 499 18.11 -22.78 10.03
N ALA A 500 18.24 -23.87 9.27
CA ALA A 500 18.92 -23.85 7.98
C ALA A 500 18.28 -22.84 7.01
N THR A 501 16.95 -22.87 6.87
CA THR A 501 16.22 -21.93 5.98
C THR A 501 16.37 -20.49 6.47
N ARG A 502 16.22 -20.24 7.77
CA ARG A 502 16.46 -18.92 8.39
C ARG A 502 17.87 -18.41 8.14
N GLN A 503 18.87 -19.27 8.27
CA GLN A 503 20.27 -18.89 8.05
C GLN A 503 20.55 -18.58 6.58
N GLY A 504 19.89 -19.27 5.64
CA GLY A 504 19.92 -18.90 4.22
C GLY A 504 19.56 -17.42 4.03
N PHE A 505 18.44 -16.97 4.58
CA PHE A 505 18.02 -15.57 4.46
C PHE A 505 18.89 -14.57 5.24
N LYS A 506 19.64 -15.03 6.25
CA LYS A 506 20.63 -14.19 6.94
C LYS A 506 21.94 -14.04 6.18
N ALA A 507 22.29 -15.04 5.37
CA ALA A 507 23.54 -15.12 4.65
C ALA A 507 23.45 -14.40 3.29
N MET A 508 23.17 -13.09 3.33
CA MET A 508 23.25 -12.24 2.14
C MET A 508 24.68 -12.31 1.55
N PRO A 509 24.83 -12.57 0.24
CA PRO A 509 26.13 -12.56 -0.41
C PRO A 509 26.87 -11.22 -0.24
N ASP A 510 28.19 -11.28 -0.08
CA ASP A 510 28.99 -10.07 0.15
C ASP A 510 28.93 -9.11 -1.04
N ASP A 511 28.90 -9.62 -2.27
CA ASP A 511 28.74 -8.80 -3.48
C ASP A 511 27.42 -8.00 -3.46
N VAL A 512 26.32 -8.64 -3.08
CA VAL A 512 25.02 -7.97 -2.90
C VAL A 512 25.12 -6.93 -1.78
N ARG A 513 25.76 -7.28 -0.66
CA ARG A 513 25.94 -6.37 0.48
C ARG A 513 26.78 -5.15 0.11
N PHE A 514 27.86 -5.31 -0.65
CA PHE A 514 28.70 -4.21 -1.13
C PHE A 514 27.96 -3.33 -2.15
N CYS A 515 27.19 -3.93 -3.06
CA CYS A 515 26.28 -3.19 -3.94
C CYS A 515 25.29 -2.33 -3.13
N LEU A 516 24.65 -2.90 -2.11
CA LEU A 516 23.73 -2.16 -1.24
C LEU A 516 24.43 -1.06 -0.44
N ILE A 517 25.64 -1.32 0.09
CA ILE A 517 26.47 -0.29 0.75
C ILE A 517 26.73 0.86 -0.22
N SER A 518 27.22 0.59 -1.44
CA SER A 518 27.45 1.63 -2.47
C SER A 518 26.17 2.45 -2.74
N ARG A 519 25.02 1.79 -2.93
CA ARG A 519 23.74 2.46 -3.13
C ARG A 519 23.38 3.38 -1.95
N ARG A 520 23.58 2.93 -0.71
CA ARG A 520 23.33 3.75 0.49
C ARG A 520 24.28 4.95 0.55
N LEU A 521 25.56 4.79 0.20
CA LEU A 521 26.51 5.92 0.14
C LEU A 521 26.04 7.01 -0.83
N GLY A 522 25.56 6.63 -2.01
CA GLY A 522 25.01 7.58 -2.98
C GLY A 522 23.73 8.27 -2.48
N MET A 523 22.83 7.51 -1.85
CA MET A 523 21.61 8.06 -1.24
C MET A 523 21.94 9.07 -0.12
N ILE A 524 22.90 8.75 0.74
CA ILE A 524 23.35 9.63 1.83
C ILE A 524 23.99 10.90 1.26
N ALA A 525 24.84 10.78 0.24
CA ALA A 525 25.47 11.92 -0.42
C ALA A 525 24.43 12.84 -1.08
N GLN A 526 23.50 12.27 -1.86
CA GLN A 526 22.46 13.02 -2.56
C GLN A 526 21.50 13.71 -1.58
N ALA A 527 20.96 12.98 -0.61
CA ALA A 527 19.98 13.53 0.32
C ALA A 527 20.62 14.50 1.32
N GLY A 528 21.73 14.09 1.96
CA GLY A 528 22.38 14.83 3.04
C GLY A 528 23.34 15.92 2.57
N GLN A 529 24.36 15.56 1.79
CA GLN A 529 25.45 16.49 1.42
C GLN A 529 25.04 17.42 0.27
N TYR A 530 24.19 16.95 -0.65
CA TYR A 530 23.81 17.71 -1.84
C TYR A 530 22.46 18.45 -1.69
N ASN A 531 21.36 17.73 -1.50
CA ASN A 531 20.01 18.32 -1.56
C ASN A 531 19.64 19.12 -0.32
N LEU A 532 19.90 18.59 0.87
CA LEU A 532 19.48 19.23 2.12
C LEU A 532 20.00 20.68 2.29
N PRO A 533 21.30 21.00 2.11
CA PRO A 533 21.78 22.37 2.22
C PRO A 533 21.12 23.32 1.21
N ARG A 534 20.86 22.84 -0.02
CA ARG A 534 20.21 23.63 -1.08
C ARG A 534 18.75 23.91 -0.75
N SER A 535 18.01 22.91 -0.26
CA SER A 535 16.62 23.07 0.16
C SER A 535 16.50 24.05 1.33
N LEU A 536 17.37 23.93 2.34
CA LEU A 536 17.42 24.86 3.47
C LEU A 536 17.78 26.29 3.04
N GLN A 537 18.74 26.45 2.13
CA GLN A 537 19.13 27.77 1.61
C GLN A 537 18.01 28.45 0.82
N ARG A 538 17.19 27.67 0.11
CA ARG A 538 16.02 28.15 -0.63
C ARG A 538 14.83 28.48 0.27
N GLY A 539 14.86 28.05 1.53
CA GLY A 539 13.72 28.15 2.44
C GLY A 539 12.63 27.09 2.20
N ASP A 540 12.91 26.06 1.40
CA ASP A 540 11.98 24.96 1.12
C ASP A 540 12.04 23.92 2.26
N GLY A 541 11.26 24.17 3.31
CA GLY A 541 11.18 23.33 4.49
C GLY A 541 10.66 21.92 4.21
N ALA A 542 9.75 21.76 3.24
CA ALA A 542 9.18 20.47 2.89
C ALA A 542 10.23 19.58 2.20
N ALA A 543 10.91 20.10 1.18
CA ALA A 543 11.99 19.38 0.51
C ALA A 543 13.17 19.08 1.47
N ALA A 544 13.49 20.00 2.37
CA ALA A 544 14.50 19.77 3.41
C ALA A 544 14.08 18.63 4.37
N MET A 545 12.82 18.58 4.78
CA MET A 545 12.30 17.52 5.66
C MET A 545 12.36 16.15 4.99
N LEU A 546 11.99 16.06 3.70
CA LEU A 546 12.13 14.82 2.92
C LEU A 546 13.59 14.39 2.77
N SER A 547 14.49 15.34 2.52
CA SER A 547 15.93 15.08 2.42
C SER A 547 16.51 14.55 3.75
N ILE A 548 16.08 15.10 4.89
CA ILE A 548 16.47 14.60 6.22
C ILE A 548 15.97 13.17 6.44
N ASN A 549 14.70 12.89 6.12
CA ASN A 549 14.13 11.56 6.28
C ASN A 549 14.88 10.51 5.45
N GLU A 550 15.19 10.83 4.20
CA GLU A 550 15.92 9.94 3.29
C GLU A 550 17.36 9.72 3.77
N PHE A 551 18.05 10.77 4.19
CA PHE A 551 19.38 10.69 4.79
C PHE A 551 19.40 9.77 6.02
N VAL A 552 18.42 9.91 6.92
CA VAL A 552 18.35 9.10 8.14
C VAL A 552 18.06 7.63 7.81
N LYS A 553 17.14 7.35 6.90
CA LYS A 553 16.85 5.97 6.46
C LYS A 553 18.05 5.31 5.81
N ALA A 554 18.75 6.02 4.92
CA ALA A 554 19.91 5.49 4.24
C ALA A 554 21.08 5.23 5.20
N CYS A 555 21.34 6.15 6.15
CA CYS A 555 22.31 5.94 7.23
C CYS A 555 21.95 4.73 8.11
N ALA A 556 20.67 4.61 8.49
CA ALA A 556 20.21 3.49 9.32
C ALA A 556 20.47 2.14 8.62
N SER A 557 20.11 2.01 7.35
CA SER A 557 20.37 0.80 6.56
C SER A 557 21.87 0.52 6.43
N LEU A 558 22.68 1.54 6.13
CA LEU A 558 24.14 1.41 6.03
C LEU A 558 24.76 0.83 7.31
N ILE A 559 24.32 1.27 8.50
CA ILE A 559 24.82 0.75 9.78
C ILE A 559 24.60 -0.76 9.89
N PHE A 560 23.43 -1.29 9.48
CA PHE A 560 23.17 -2.73 9.50
C PHE A 560 24.02 -3.49 8.47
N LEU A 561 24.19 -2.94 7.27
CA LEU A 561 25.00 -3.55 6.20
C LEU A 561 26.50 -3.60 6.56
N ILE A 562 27.06 -2.55 7.15
CA ILE A 562 28.46 -2.48 7.60
C ILE A 562 28.71 -3.43 8.77
N ASN A 563 27.75 -3.58 9.69
CA ASN A 563 27.86 -4.53 10.79
C ASN A 563 27.51 -5.98 10.38
N ASN A 564 27.36 -6.24 9.07
CA ASN A 564 27.01 -7.53 8.46
C ASN A 564 25.67 -8.12 8.97
N PRO A 565 24.62 -8.13 8.13
CA PRO A 565 23.30 -8.64 8.52
C PRO A 565 23.26 -10.07 9.04
N LEU A 566 24.23 -10.92 8.67
CA LEU A 566 24.37 -12.25 9.22
C LEU A 566 24.47 -12.23 10.75
N THR A 567 25.16 -11.23 11.31
CA THR A 567 25.44 -11.12 12.74
C THR A 567 24.44 -10.23 13.48
N VAL A 568 24.06 -9.10 12.88
CA VAL A 568 23.21 -8.10 13.55
C VAL A 568 21.74 -8.19 13.15
N GLY A 569 21.42 -8.92 12.08
CA GLY A 569 20.11 -8.92 11.43
C GLY A 569 19.98 -7.80 10.41
N TYR A 570 18.78 -7.63 9.85
CA TYR A 570 18.47 -6.57 8.90
C TYR A 570 17.74 -5.41 9.58
N LEU A 571 17.73 -4.25 8.92
CA LEU A 571 16.98 -3.07 9.38
C LEU A 571 15.47 -3.38 9.37
N PRO A 572 14.75 -3.28 10.51
CA PRO A 572 13.32 -3.53 10.54
C PRO A 572 12.51 -2.33 10.01
N TYR A 573 11.21 -2.56 9.85
CA TYR A 573 10.21 -1.55 9.45
C TYR A 573 10.35 -0.22 10.20
N TYR A 574 10.08 0.90 9.52
CA TYR A 574 10.49 2.26 9.95
C TYR A 574 10.13 2.60 11.41
N LYS A 575 9.00 2.10 11.92
CA LYS A 575 8.54 2.38 13.30
C LYS A 575 9.49 1.81 14.37
N TRP A 576 10.28 0.80 14.04
CA TRP A 576 11.22 0.12 14.93
C TRP A 576 12.69 0.45 14.64
N THR A 577 12.98 1.27 13.62
CA THR A 577 14.35 1.61 13.20
C THR A 577 15.19 2.11 14.39
N PHE A 578 14.72 3.08 15.16
CA PHE A 578 15.51 3.61 16.29
C PHE A 578 15.56 2.66 17.50
N ALA A 579 14.54 1.83 17.73
CA ALA A 579 14.63 0.78 18.74
C ALA A 579 15.73 -0.23 18.40
N ALA A 580 15.81 -0.61 17.12
CA ALA A 580 16.84 -1.51 16.62
C ALA A 580 18.24 -0.86 16.60
N LEU A 581 18.36 0.39 16.17
CA LEU A 581 19.63 1.14 16.20
C LEU A 581 20.17 1.31 17.61
N ARG A 582 19.33 1.70 18.59
CA ARG A 582 19.76 1.80 20.00
C ARG A 582 20.20 0.46 20.58
N ARG A 583 19.46 -0.62 20.26
CA ARG A 583 19.83 -1.97 20.68
C ARG A 583 21.14 -2.41 20.06
N LEU A 584 21.38 -2.06 18.79
CA LEU A 584 22.62 -2.36 18.08
C LEU A 584 23.78 -1.54 18.66
N SER A 585 23.64 -0.22 18.80
CA SER A 585 24.70 0.66 19.35
C SER A 585 25.12 0.30 20.77
N GLY A 586 24.24 -0.34 21.55
CA GLY A 586 24.58 -0.88 22.88
C GLY A 586 25.41 -2.17 22.85
N ARG A 587 25.60 -2.83 21.70
CA ARG A 587 26.43 -4.03 21.59
C ARG A 587 27.90 -3.65 21.48
N MET A 588 28.75 -4.45 22.13
CA MET A 588 30.20 -4.32 22.03
C MET A 588 30.67 -4.51 20.58
N ALA A 589 31.67 -3.72 20.17
CA ALA A 589 32.26 -3.75 18.83
C ALA A 589 31.31 -3.42 17.67
N THR A 590 30.19 -2.73 17.96
CA THR A 590 29.34 -2.17 16.92
C THR A 590 30.06 -1.03 16.21
N ARG A 591 30.14 -1.13 14.88
CA ARG A 591 30.66 -0.08 14.01
C ARG A 591 29.64 1.03 13.89
N LEU A 592 30.12 2.28 13.85
CA LEU A 592 29.25 3.47 13.74
C LEU A 592 28.22 3.61 14.87
N ALA A 593 28.52 3.09 16.07
CA ALA A 593 27.60 3.07 17.21
C ALA A 593 27.16 4.48 17.66
N ASP A 594 28.03 5.47 17.50
CA ASP A 594 27.79 6.87 17.85
C ASP A 594 26.82 7.58 16.90
N LEU A 595 26.57 7.01 15.71
CA LEU A 595 25.71 7.65 14.72
C LEU A 595 24.23 7.61 15.12
N THR A 596 23.79 6.64 15.91
CA THR A 596 22.40 6.56 16.38
C THR A 596 21.97 7.86 17.06
N GLU A 597 22.77 8.37 17.99
CA GLU A 597 22.46 9.63 18.70
C GLU A 597 22.51 10.83 17.76
N GLN A 598 23.45 10.86 16.82
CA GLN A 598 23.57 11.94 15.84
C GLN A 598 22.34 12.00 14.92
N LEU A 599 21.83 10.85 14.46
CA LEU A 599 20.61 10.76 13.65
C LEU A 599 19.38 11.22 14.44
N GLU A 600 19.25 10.85 15.71
CA GLU A 600 18.17 11.35 16.57
C GLU A 600 18.25 12.86 16.78
N ASN A 601 19.46 13.40 16.92
CA ASN A 601 19.70 14.83 17.05
C ASN A 601 19.30 15.58 15.76
N ILE A 602 19.58 15.03 14.58
CA ILE A 602 19.10 15.58 13.31
C ILE A 602 17.56 15.62 13.30
N LEU A 603 16.89 14.51 13.61
CA LEU A 603 15.42 14.46 13.64
C LEU A 603 14.81 15.44 14.64
N ARG A 604 15.41 15.59 15.82
CA ARG A 604 14.96 16.54 16.86
C ARG A 604 15.04 17.99 16.37
N LEU A 605 16.05 18.31 15.56
CA LEU A 605 16.26 19.65 15.01
C LEU A 605 15.48 19.89 13.70
N ALA A 606 15.01 18.83 13.04
CA ALA A 606 14.48 18.88 11.68
C ALA A 606 13.35 19.90 11.51
N SER A 607 12.33 19.85 12.37
CA SER A 607 11.21 20.80 12.30
C SER A 607 11.66 22.26 12.46
N ALA A 608 12.57 22.53 13.41
CA ALA A 608 13.11 23.88 13.62
C ALA A 608 13.97 24.35 12.44
N ALA A 609 14.76 23.47 11.84
CA ALA A 609 15.58 23.77 10.67
C ALA A 609 14.74 24.01 9.41
N CYS A 610 13.66 23.24 9.22
CA CYS A 610 12.80 23.32 8.05
C CYS A 610 11.79 24.48 8.13
N TYR A 611 11.26 24.78 9.33
CA TYR A 611 10.09 25.67 9.48
C TYR A 611 10.25 26.79 10.52
N GLY A 612 11.41 26.94 11.18
CA GLY A 612 11.59 27.88 12.29
C GLY A 612 11.60 29.39 11.90
N GLY A 613 10.75 30.20 12.53
CA GLY A 613 10.67 31.68 12.42
C GLY A 613 9.46 32.30 13.15
N GLN A 614 9.35 33.63 13.28
CA GLN A 614 8.17 34.26 13.91
C GLN A 614 6.93 34.07 13.03
N GLY A 615 5.90 33.40 13.58
CA GLY A 615 4.59 33.20 12.94
C GLY A 615 4.57 32.06 11.92
N PHE A 616 5.05 30.86 12.28
CA PHE A 616 4.92 29.59 11.53
C PHE A 616 4.80 29.74 10.00
N GLY A 617 5.93 29.96 9.34
CA GLY A 617 6.03 30.09 7.90
C GLY A 617 7.43 30.53 7.47
N GLU A 618 8.04 29.74 6.59
CA GLU A 618 9.26 29.99 5.78
C GLU A 618 10.34 30.91 6.39
N GLY A 619 11.33 30.30 7.03
CA GLY A 619 12.72 30.79 7.02
C GLY A 619 13.04 32.13 7.70
N GLY A 620 12.20 32.62 8.61
CA GLY A 620 12.40 33.93 9.25
C GLY A 620 13.33 33.92 10.47
N LYS A 621 14.63 34.19 10.30
CA LYS A 621 15.66 34.49 11.34
C LYS A 621 15.86 33.47 12.50
N GLY A 622 14.99 32.47 12.68
CA GLY A 622 15.02 31.48 13.77
C GLY A 622 15.44 30.07 13.38
N ALA A 623 15.26 29.65 12.11
CA ALA A 623 15.66 28.33 11.62
C ALA A 623 17.19 28.15 11.45
N ARG A 624 17.91 29.25 11.21
CA ARG A 624 19.32 29.24 10.82
C ARG A 624 20.24 28.47 11.78
N PRO A 625 20.15 28.62 13.12
CA PRO A 625 20.99 27.85 14.03
C PRO A 625 20.73 26.33 13.97
N ALA A 626 19.47 25.92 13.79
CA ALA A 626 19.12 24.51 13.66
C ALA A 626 19.61 23.96 12.31
N ALA A 627 19.42 24.70 11.22
CA ALA A 627 19.92 24.35 9.89
C ALA A 627 21.45 24.19 9.88
N GLU A 628 22.20 25.16 10.40
CA GLU A 628 23.67 25.09 10.48
C GLU A 628 24.15 23.90 11.33
N ARG A 629 23.41 23.56 12.40
CA ARG A 629 23.72 22.40 13.24
C ARG A 629 23.44 21.08 12.54
N ILE A 630 22.33 20.96 11.81
CA ILE A 630 22.03 19.77 11.00
C ILE A 630 23.10 19.59 9.92
N THR A 631 23.45 20.63 9.17
CA THR A 631 24.51 20.54 8.14
C THR A 631 25.83 20.04 8.74
N LYS A 632 26.23 20.53 9.92
CA LYS A 632 27.44 20.05 10.60
C LYS A 632 27.34 18.59 11.03
N LEU A 633 26.17 18.14 11.53
CA LEU A 633 25.96 16.75 11.89
C LEU A 633 26.03 15.83 10.66
N VAL A 634 25.47 16.26 9.53
CA VAL A 634 25.54 15.52 8.27
C VAL A 634 26.99 15.34 7.81
N GLU A 635 27.78 16.42 7.78
CA GLU A 635 29.21 16.32 7.41
C GLU A 635 30.01 15.44 8.39
N SER A 636 29.74 15.56 9.69
CA SER A 636 30.34 14.72 10.73
C SER A 636 30.03 13.24 10.51
N ILE A 637 28.76 12.91 10.26
CA ILE A 637 28.32 11.54 9.95
C ILE A 637 29.03 11.00 8.71
N CYS A 638 29.10 11.80 7.63
CA CYS A 638 29.74 11.37 6.39
C CYS A 638 31.24 11.12 6.59
N ALA A 639 31.93 11.98 7.35
CA ALA A 639 33.34 11.77 7.69
C ALA A 639 33.54 10.48 8.51
N ARG A 640 32.69 10.23 9.52
CA ARG A 640 32.74 8.99 10.31
C ARG A 640 32.50 7.74 9.47
N ILE A 641 31.59 7.81 8.50
CA ILE A 641 31.36 6.72 7.54
C ILE A 641 32.64 6.46 6.74
N VAL A 642 33.30 7.48 6.22
CA VAL A 642 34.57 7.30 5.47
C VAL A 642 35.66 6.70 6.34
N GLU A 643 35.83 7.17 7.57
CA GLU A 643 36.80 6.60 8.52
C GLU A 643 36.55 5.10 8.76
N GLU A 644 35.29 4.70 8.90
CA GLU A 644 34.91 3.29 9.05
C GLU A 644 35.17 2.49 7.77
N LEU A 645 34.83 3.02 6.59
CA LEU A 645 35.13 2.37 5.31
C LEU A 645 36.64 2.18 5.12
N GLN A 646 37.47 3.14 5.55
CA GLN A 646 38.92 3.02 5.54
C GLN A 646 39.42 1.95 6.52
N ALA A 647 38.86 1.92 7.73
CA ALA A 647 39.20 0.91 8.74
C ALA A 647 38.88 -0.52 8.26
N GLU A 648 37.79 -0.67 7.52
CA GLU A 648 37.38 -1.94 6.90
C GLU A 648 38.11 -2.23 5.57
N GLY A 649 38.96 -1.32 5.09
CA GLY A 649 39.70 -1.47 3.83
C GLY A 649 38.85 -1.31 2.56
N LEU A 650 37.61 -0.85 2.69
CA LEU A 650 36.67 -0.67 1.57
C LEU A 650 36.96 0.60 0.75
N THR A 651 37.77 1.51 1.27
CA THR A 651 38.27 2.68 0.52
C THR A 651 39.65 3.11 1.00
N ASN A 652 40.43 3.70 0.10
CA ASN A 652 41.68 4.39 0.41
C ASN A 652 41.58 5.92 0.23
N SER A 653 40.41 6.42 -0.16
CA SER A 653 40.16 7.85 -0.38
C SER A 653 39.83 8.55 0.95
N PRO A 654 40.43 9.71 1.24
CA PRO A 654 40.08 10.52 2.42
C PRO A 654 38.88 11.46 2.19
N GLU A 655 38.32 11.49 0.98
CA GLU A 655 37.28 12.44 0.60
C GLU A 655 35.96 12.15 1.34
N THR A 656 35.40 13.14 2.04
CA THR A 656 34.20 12.94 2.87
C THR A 656 32.90 12.98 2.09
N PHE A 657 32.93 13.29 0.78
CA PHE A 657 31.76 13.22 -0.09
C PHE A 657 31.48 11.77 -0.50
N LEU A 658 30.40 11.18 0.04
CA LEU A 658 30.21 9.72 0.00
C LEU A 658 29.96 9.16 -1.40
N GLU A 659 29.46 9.97 -2.34
CA GLU A 659 29.31 9.55 -3.74
C GLU A 659 30.65 9.11 -4.33
N TRP A 660 31.75 9.76 -3.96
CA TRP A 660 33.09 9.44 -4.46
C TRP A 660 33.68 8.16 -3.84
N GLN A 661 33.04 7.60 -2.80
CA GLN A 661 33.45 6.36 -2.17
C GLN A 661 32.88 5.13 -2.89
N ARG A 662 31.81 5.31 -3.66
CA ARG A 662 31.08 4.22 -4.33
C ARG A 662 31.96 3.36 -5.24
N PRO A 663 32.82 3.91 -6.12
CA PRO A 663 33.68 3.09 -6.96
C PRO A 663 34.68 2.24 -6.18
N TYR A 664 35.14 2.71 -5.01
CA TYR A 664 36.07 1.95 -4.17
C TYR A 664 35.37 0.76 -3.50
N VAL A 665 34.14 0.96 -3.03
CA VAL A 665 33.32 -0.14 -2.47
C VAL A 665 32.97 -1.14 -3.57
N GLU A 666 32.54 -0.68 -4.75
CA GLU A 666 32.18 -1.55 -5.87
C GLU A 666 33.36 -2.35 -6.41
N ALA A 667 34.60 -1.86 -6.26
CA ALA A 667 35.81 -2.63 -6.60
C ALA A 667 36.01 -3.90 -5.75
N HIS A 668 35.24 -4.08 -4.68
CA HIS A 668 35.24 -5.30 -3.86
C HIS A 668 34.19 -6.34 -4.31
N ILE A 669 33.33 -5.97 -5.27
CA ILE A 669 32.36 -6.90 -5.85
C ILE A 669 33.10 -7.81 -6.83
N SER A 670 33.04 -9.11 -6.57
CA SER A 670 33.75 -10.12 -7.38
C SER A 670 32.97 -10.54 -8.63
N SER A 671 31.64 -10.49 -8.57
CA SER A 671 30.74 -10.82 -9.67
C SER A 671 30.71 -9.73 -10.74
N ASP A 672 30.77 -10.15 -12.00
CA ASP A 672 30.62 -9.27 -13.17
C ASP A 672 29.15 -9.00 -13.53
N ASP A 673 28.17 -9.45 -12.72
CA ASP A 673 26.75 -9.23 -13.01
C ASP A 673 26.43 -7.73 -12.99
N PRO A 674 25.94 -7.16 -14.11
CA PRO A 674 25.70 -5.72 -14.23
C PRO A 674 24.69 -5.17 -13.22
N VAL A 675 23.81 -6.00 -12.63
CA VAL A 675 22.85 -5.54 -11.62
C VAL A 675 23.52 -5.06 -10.32
N LEU A 676 24.75 -5.53 -10.06
CA LEU A 676 25.52 -5.25 -8.85
C LEU A 676 26.35 -3.97 -8.95
N HIS A 677 26.60 -3.49 -10.17
CA HIS A 677 27.44 -2.32 -10.44
C HIS A 677 26.56 -1.11 -10.71
N SER A 678 27.00 0.07 -10.27
CA SER A 678 26.30 1.30 -10.63
C SER A 678 26.62 1.71 -12.08
N ILE A 679 25.60 2.15 -12.82
CA ILE A 679 25.74 2.67 -14.19
C ILE A 679 26.48 4.01 -14.18
#